data_AF-A0A5C6B8B8-F1
#
_entry.id   AF-A0A5C6B8B8-F1
#
_cell.length_a   1.000
_cell.length_b   1.000
_cell.length_c   1.000
_cell.angle_alpha   90.00
_cell.angle_beta   90.00
_cell.angle_gamma   90.00
#
_symmetry.space_group_name_H-M   'P 1'
#
loop_
_entity.id
_entity.type
_entity.pdbx_description
1 polymer ?
#
loop_
_entity_poly.entity_id
_entity_poly.type
_entity_poly.pdbx_seq_one_letter_code
_entity_poly.pdbx_strand_id
1 'polypeptide(L)'
;MRFTAAGAFLLSVAFGCSLLADDARRWAVLSMDDQAQDVADLLTAELFQTESIQLVERADIELILNELKLSESGLTSSDQMLRVGNMSQADALLLLSASQENESSESDSESPKLRVRLVDSRTSIRLLDRLYVSSGGQFDIDQVTRDLQQSSSKLSLPADELQLISLMSIKSGEPGDTLTGFCHSMTTLVESGLFRVPNVIVLERSELTRLRQESRTSGLDLKLRASTRLLEISIRRDASREGTRPRILATCRIHSFDSGPVSTFEVDVPTDDATAVRSAIIESVLKRINSSEVVSSTVTAEQEAKEFDRRRRWLEKAYRPKEAAEMAEAALALAPTRDRIVAAIRNYSIWRHHYTNRSELPPEMPRYDELRFQLRELDQQKDKDTVKTDLSVVNQLYSYVGSPIAVGSEKDKSIRRGLRVEAQRGLANLQKAAADDPREMYQVLLDKLALLSVLSESEQQYVQQLPDVIAEVLQARKAASIEQDMLNPHYARLVMVSLSAIRKGLSIARGPIGREDQNSEWKERGFQRLNSILQQDEELALRVAKLTLDPLGINTRGAKRVEPDELVIATDELLCMIQSWEVPPPPQTRAFNDLPKDEHVRRAWFRRNNPDTYRFVEYLSREALGKIRTPEQRAGLLDRFLVRSELSGDPAELIAHRQTLQNVFVFCAPSEKLALAERIFNQLDRASSADEIEARSFRRQITKNLQGSQLLERESFSLRDASGVWQEYQTKKIVLSDIPPQNNQLLWLDIDQNADSGPGGEIVMGWSRKGNMSIERVGFGGGRPVKFGPDVPGTPQPFQPPMIAYGPEAMYIATNSAGFTILRANSIERVTQQEGAPSDSVLRLAWYRDRLFVAFRDAFAVYHPEKKTFELLASSLSIEPKNEIDGRGSFFITSLIPDETNGSLWMTIQDNAVPRDRNGFWRYQPKQNRFEKLSGSNVMQAHTDDRIFLRRSSQPMWAVVVKATGQLTDLEHYYQADPGPSLAYHRFVVDGDRIIGDTGSLLTPDGKQSKLPLDKNFRHLLRASQGIIADYDEREKVIWMLQRR
;
A
#
# COMPACT_ATOMS: atom_id res chain seq x y z
N MET A 1 -42.85 89.25 14.64
CA MET A 1 -43.57 88.03 15.05
C MET A 1 -42.89 86.83 14.41
N ARG A 2 -42.60 85.81 15.23
CA ARG A 2 -42.16 84.43 14.92
C ARG A 2 -40.69 84.18 14.50
N PHE A 3 -39.96 83.72 15.51
CA PHE A 3 -38.73 82.91 15.48
C PHE A 3 -38.96 81.52 14.86
N THR A 4 -37.84 80.80 14.66
CA THR A 4 -37.64 79.35 14.37
C THR A 4 -37.79 78.85 12.93
N ALA A 5 -36.67 78.64 12.22
CA ALA A 5 -36.47 77.57 11.22
C ALA A 5 -35.01 77.39 10.73
N ALA A 6 -33.97 77.73 11.53
CA ALA A 6 -32.56 77.61 11.09
C ALA A 6 -31.81 76.39 11.68
N GLY A 7 -32.46 75.57 12.51
CA GLY A 7 -31.83 74.42 13.19
C GLY A 7 -32.04 73.04 12.55
N ALA A 8 -32.83 72.93 11.48
CA ALA A 8 -33.27 71.62 10.96
C ALA A 8 -32.55 71.14 9.69
N PHE A 9 -31.72 71.97 9.05
CA PHE A 9 -31.10 71.60 7.76
C PHE A 9 -29.68 71.04 7.87
N LEU A 10 -28.97 71.27 8.98
CA LEU A 10 -27.65 70.69 9.24
C LEU A 10 -27.71 69.37 10.04
N LEU A 11 -28.86 69.02 10.63
CA LEU A 11 -29.06 67.70 11.26
C LEU A 11 -29.55 66.61 10.27
N SER A 12 -30.16 66.99 9.14
CA SER A 12 -30.67 66.01 8.15
C SER A 12 -29.61 65.50 7.16
N VAL A 13 -28.47 66.20 7.00
CA VAL A 13 -27.36 65.70 6.15
C VAL A 13 -26.43 64.76 6.95
N ALA A 14 -26.37 64.90 8.27
CA ALA A 14 -25.61 64.00 9.13
C ALA A 14 -26.34 62.67 9.46
N PHE A 15 -27.68 62.63 9.38
CA PHE A 15 -28.46 61.40 9.58
C PHE A 15 -28.71 60.59 8.30
N GLY A 16 -28.37 61.13 7.12
CA GLY A 16 -28.55 60.45 5.83
C GLY A 16 -27.37 59.57 5.38
N CYS A 17 -26.19 59.72 5.97
CA CYS A 17 -25.00 58.94 5.59
C CYS A 17 -24.73 57.70 6.46
N SER A 18 -25.44 57.50 7.58
CA SER A 18 -25.27 56.30 8.42
C SER A 18 -26.17 55.11 8.05
N LEU A 19 -27.07 55.26 7.06
CA LEU A 19 -27.97 54.18 6.62
C LEU A 19 -27.40 53.30 5.49
N LEU A 20 -26.18 53.58 5.03
CA LEU A 20 -25.47 52.77 4.03
C LEU A 20 -24.17 52.12 4.57
N ALA A 21 -23.88 52.29 5.87
CA ALA A 21 -22.66 51.76 6.49
C ALA A 21 -22.85 50.39 7.17
N ASP A 22 -24.03 49.76 7.03
CA ASP A 22 -24.45 48.59 7.82
C ASP A 22 -24.14 47.23 7.16
N ASP A 23 -23.37 47.21 6.06
CA ASP A 23 -23.10 45.98 5.28
C ASP A 23 -21.66 45.45 5.36
N ALA A 24 -20.76 46.11 6.11
CA ALA A 24 -19.39 45.61 6.27
C ALA A 24 -19.39 44.33 7.12
N ARG A 25 -18.89 43.23 6.57
CA ARG A 25 -18.85 41.92 7.23
C ARG A 25 -17.61 41.80 8.10
N ARG A 26 -17.77 41.37 9.35
CA ARG A 26 -16.66 41.25 10.29
C ARG A 26 -15.92 39.93 10.08
N TRP A 27 -14.62 39.94 9.78
CA TRP A 27 -13.83 38.73 9.50
C TRP A 27 -12.68 38.59 10.48
N ALA A 28 -12.45 37.37 10.97
CA ALA A 28 -11.24 37.03 11.70
C ALA A 28 -10.30 36.24 10.78
N VAL A 29 -9.03 36.67 10.69
CA VAL A 29 -7.99 35.99 9.93
C VAL A 29 -7.11 35.21 10.90
N LEU A 30 -7.02 33.90 10.72
CA LEU A 30 -6.31 32.99 11.61
C LEU A 30 -5.24 32.22 10.84
N SER A 31 -4.00 32.33 11.29
CA SER A 31 -2.94 31.40 10.89
C SER A 31 -3.06 30.12 11.71
N MET A 32 -2.94 28.97 11.06
CA MET A 32 -3.02 27.65 11.68
C MET A 32 -1.63 27.08 12.01
N ASP A 33 -0.59 27.74 11.51
CA ASP A 33 0.82 27.44 11.68
C ASP A 33 1.65 28.72 11.49
N ASP A 34 2.84 28.78 12.10
CA ASP A 34 3.73 29.96 12.04
C ASP A 34 4.11 30.34 10.59
N GLN A 35 4.10 29.37 9.68
CA GLN A 35 4.53 29.54 8.29
C GLN A 35 3.48 30.27 7.43
N ALA A 36 2.20 30.19 7.79
CA ALA A 36 1.15 30.94 7.15
C ALA A 36 1.03 32.38 7.68
N GLN A 37 1.76 32.75 8.74
CA GLN A 37 1.60 34.06 9.38
C GLN A 37 1.95 35.22 8.46
N ASP A 38 3.05 35.12 7.71
CA ASP A 38 3.46 36.16 6.75
C ASP A 38 2.37 36.38 5.68
N VAL A 39 1.72 35.30 5.26
CA VAL A 39 0.62 35.36 4.28
C VAL A 39 -0.65 35.92 4.91
N ALA A 40 -0.92 35.60 6.18
CA ALA A 40 -2.02 36.15 6.93
C ALA A 40 -1.90 37.67 7.07
N ASP A 41 -0.70 38.18 7.35
CA ASP A 41 -0.44 39.61 7.48
C ASP A 41 -0.61 40.34 6.12
N LEU A 42 -0.12 39.74 5.03
CA LEU A 42 -0.34 40.25 3.67
C LEU A 42 -1.83 40.28 3.28
N LEU A 43 -2.56 39.20 3.56
CA LEU A 43 -4.00 39.13 3.30
C LEU A 43 -4.78 40.11 4.18
N THR A 44 -4.35 40.32 5.42
CA THR A 44 -4.97 41.31 6.32
C THR A 44 -4.83 42.71 5.73
N ALA A 45 -3.65 43.09 5.24
CA ALA A 45 -3.42 44.38 4.60
C ALA A 45 -4.25 44.58 3.32
N GLU A 46 -4.42 43.52 2.52
CA GLU A 46 -5.20 43.57 1.29
C GLU A 46 -6.71 43.59 1.55
N LEU A 47 -7.20 42.75 2.46
CA LEU A 47 -8.62 42.69 2.84
C LEU A 47 -9.06 43.97 3.56
N PHE A 48 -8.17 44.65 4.29
CA PHE A 48 -8.47 45.94 4.92
C PHE A 48 -8.83 47.03 3.91
N GLN A 49 -8.34 46.94 2.68
CA GLN A 49 -8.68 47.88 1.60
C GLN A 49 -10.06 47.61 0.99
N THR A 50 -10.68 46.46 1.31
CA THR A 50 -12.01 46.10 0.82
C THR A 50 -13.08 46.70 1.73
N GLU A 51 -13.78 47.75 1.27
CA GLU A 51 -14.79 48.49 2.07
C GLU A 51 -15.91 47.61 2.66
N SER A 52 -16.19 46.45 2.07
CA SER A 52 -17.20 45.50 2.54
C SER A 52 -16.72 44.53 3.63
N ILE A 53 -15.47 44.63 4.07
CA ILE A 53 -14.86 43.73 5.06
C ILE A 53 -14.30 44.55 6.22
N GLN A 54 -14.77 44.26 7.43
CA GLN A 54 -14.19 44.75 8.67
C GLN A 54 -13.34 43.65 9.31
N LEU A 55 -12.05 43.88 9.55
CA LEU A 55 -11.19 42.85 10.16
C LEU A 55 -11.25 42.91 11.70
N VAL A 56 -11.23 41.74 12.35
CA VAL A 56 -11.03 41.62 13.80
C VAL A 56 -9.55 41.82 14.09
N GLU A 57 -9.24 42.65 15.09
CA GLU A 57 -7.87 42.89 15.53
C GLU A 57 -7.20 41.59 15.99
N ARG A 58 -5.95 41.39 15.58
CA ARG A 58 -5.19 40.16 15.87
C ARG A 58 -5.08 39.88 17.37
N ALA A 59 -4.87 40.91 18.18
CA ALA A 59 -4.76 40.77 19.65
C ALA A 59 -6.05 40.22 20.28
N ASP A 60 -7.22 40.58 19.73
CA ASP A 60 -8.51 40.07 20.21
C ASP A 60 -8.67 38.58 19.86
N ILE A 61 -8.25 38.19 18.65
CA ILE A 61 -8.26 36.79 18.21
C ILE A 61 -7.35 35.94 19.14
N GLU A 62 -6.14 36.40 19.41
CA GLU A 62 -5.18 35.70 20.29
C GLU A 62 -5.73 35.54 21.71
N LEU A 63 -6.38 36.59 22.25
CA LEU A 63 -7.02 36.52 23.56
C LEU A 63 -8.13 35.46 23.58
N ILE A 64 -8.96 35.40 22.54
CA ILE A 64 -10.06 34.42 22.42
C ILE A 64 -9.52 32.99 22.31
N LEU A 65 -8.49 32.76 21.49
CA LEU A 65 -7.88 31.44 21.34
C LEU A 65 -7.27 30.95 22.67
N ASN A 66 -6.58 31.85 23.38
CA ASN A 66 -6.02 31.57 24.71
C ASN A 66 -7.12 31.25 25.74
N GLU A 67 -8.22 32.00 25.76
CA GLU A 67 -9.33 31.78 26.68
C GLU A 67 -10.04 30.45 26.43
N LEU A 68 -10.25 30.09 25.16
CA LEU A 68 -10.82 28.80 24.77
C LEU A 68 -9.84 27.62 24.97
N LYS A 69 -8.58 27.91 25.35
CA LYS A 69 -7.48 26.95 25.42
C LYS A 69 -7.31 26.16 24.13
N LEU A 70 -7.57 26.82 22.99
CA LEU A 70 -7.41 26.23 21.68
C LEU A 70 -5.99 26.53 21.21
N SER A 71 -5.25 25.47 20.92
CA SER A 71 -4.12 25.61 19.99
C SER A 71 -4.67 25.95 18.62
N GLU A 72 -3.89 26.63 17.79
CA GLU A 72 -4.27 26.95 16.40
C GLU A 72 -4.68 25.68 15.63
N SER A 73 -3.96 24.57 15.83
CA SER A 73 -4.30 23.24 15.30
C SER A 73 -5.64 22.67 15.78
N GLY A 74 -6.19 23.23 16.86
CA GLY A 74 -7.45 22.84 17.47
C GLY A 74 -8.66 23.19 16.61
N LEU A 75 -8.62 24.20 15.74
CA LEU A 75 -9.77 24.71 14.97
C LEU A 75 -10.25 23.80 13.82
N THR A 76 -10.05 22.49 13.96
CA THR A 76 -10.54 21.49 13.00
C THR A 76 -11.98 21.08 13.27
N SER A 77 -12.53 21.32 14.48
CA SER A 77 -13.92 20.99 14.79
C SER A 77 -14.87 22.16 14.53
N SER A 78 -16.04 21.86 13.97
CA SER A 78 -17.11 22.83 13.72
C SER A 78 -17.55 23.57 14.99
N ASP A 79 -17.62 22.87 16.13
CA ASP A 79 -18.07 23.46 17.40
C ASP A 79 -17.09 24.51 17.94
N GLN A 80 -15.78 24.31 17.74
CA GLN A 80 -14.78 25.30 18.12
C GLN A 80 -14.79 26.51 17.19
N MET A 81 -15.01 26.29 15.88
CA MET A 81 -15.19 27.39 14.93
C MET A 81 -16.39 28.27 15.28
N LEU A 82 -17.53 27.68 15.67
CA LEU A 82 -18.70 28.44 16.16
C LEU A 82 -18.35 29.29 17.40
N ARG A 83 -17.59 28.73 18.35
CA ARG A 83 -17.22 29.45 19.58
C ARG A 83 -16.29 30.63 19.30
N VAL A 84 -15.27 30.43 18.47
CA VAL A 84 -14.35 31.50 18.06
C VAL A 84 -15.10 32.59 17.32
N GLY A 85 -15.97 32.22 16.38
CA GLY A 85 -16.89 33.11 15.69
C GLY A 85 -17.72 33.98 16.63
N ASN A 86 -18.44 33.34 17.55
CA ASN A 86 -19.29 34.03 18.53
C ASN A 86 -18.50 34.97 19.46
N MET A 87 -17.33 34.56 19.95
CA MET A 87 -16.52 35.38 20.86
C MET A 87 -15.87 36.56 20.14
N SER A 88 -15.44 36.37 18.90
CA SER A 88 -14.84 37.43 18.07
C SER A 88 -15.88 38.35 17.43
N GLN A 89 -17.16 37.97 17.48
CA GLN A 89 -18.24 38.59 16.73
C GLN A 89 -17.94 38.67 15.23
N ALA A 90 -17.08 37.77 14.72
CA ALA A 90 -16.85 37.66 13.30
C ALA A 90 -18.09 37.03 12.64
N ASP A 91 -18.42 37.47 11.43
CA ASP A 91 -19.34 36.81 10.50
C ASP A 91 -18.63 35.65 9.77
N ALA A 92 -17.32 35.77 9.54
CA ALA A 92 -16.53 34.74 8.87
C ALA A 92 -15.15 34.51 9.51
N LEU A 93 -14.69 33.27 9.44
CA LEU A 93 -13.35 32.86 9.84
C LEU A 93 -12.54 32.50 8.59
N LEU A 94 -11.43 33.20 8.37
CA LEU A 94 -10.44 32.91 7.33
C LEU A 94 -9.29 32.12 7.94
N LEU A 95 -9.21 30.82 7.66
CA LEU A 95 -8.18 29.91 8.17
C LEU A 95 -7.09 29.68 7.12
N LEU A 96 -5.84 29.93 7.49
CA LEU A 96 -4.67 29.80 6.63
C LEU A 96 -3.72 28.75 7.19
N SER A 97 -3.27 27.79 6.37
CA SER A 97 -2.27 26.81 6.80
C SER A 97 -1.22 26.61 5.71
N ALA A 98 0.05 26.75 6.07
CA ALA A 98 1.17 26.55 5.18
C ALA A 98 1.94 25.29 5.57
N SER A 99 2.14 24.39 4.62
CA SER A 99 2.98 23.21 4.83
C SER A 99 4.37 23.47 4.26
N GLN A 100 5.38 23.64 5.13
CA GLN A 100 6.76 23.35 4.76
C GLN A 100 6.98 21.85 4.91
N GLU A 101 7.22 21.16 3.80
CA GLU A 101 7.61 19.75 3.89
C GLU A 101 8.99 19.70 4.54
N ASN A 102 9.11 19.04 5.70
CA ASN A 102 10.37 18.90 6.43
C ASN A 102 11.49 18.45 5.47
N GLU A 103 12.58 19.22 5.45
CA GLU A 103 13.78 19.18 4.59
C GLU A 103 14.53 17.83 4.51
N SER A 104 13.97 16.75 5.04
CA SER A 104 14.58 15.41 5.09
C SER A 104 14.70 14.68 3.75
N SER A 105 14.36 15.30 2.61
CA SER A 105 14.61 14.75 1.27
C SER A 105 15.44 15.74 0.45
N GLU A 106 16.76 15.53 0.40
CA GLU A 106 17.80 16.38 -0.24
C GLU A 106 17.67 16.57 -1.77
N SER A 107 16.52 16.32 -2.40
CA SER A 107 16.38 16.50 -3.84
C SER A 107 15.09 17.23 -4.20
N ASP A 108 15.29 18.44 -4.72
CA ASP A 108 14.34 19.39 -5.32
C ASP A 108 13.73 20.43 -4.36
N SER A 109 14.11 21.69 -4.57
CA SER A 109 13.57 22.89 -3.93
C SER A 109 12.08 23.01 -4.21
N GLU A 110 11.24 22.51 -3.31
CA GLU A 110 9.80 22.58 -3.50
C GLU A 110 9.21 23.93 -3.08
N SER A 111 8.33 24.47 -3.92
CA SER A 111 7.54 25.67 -3.61
C SER A 111 6.63 25.46 -2.40
N PRO A 112 6.61 26.37 -1.41
CA PRO A 112 5.64 26.32 -0.30
C PRO A 112 4.19 26.33 -0.79
N LYS A 113 3.30 25.73 -0.01
CA LYS A 113 1.86 25.59 -0.32
C LYS A 113 1.03 26.22 0.79
N LEU A 114 -0.06 26.87 0.44
CA LEU A 114 -0.99 27.56 1.35
C LEU A 114 -2.40 27.03 1.15
N ARG A 115 -3.00 26.47 2.20
CA ARG A 115 -4.42 26.13 2.23
C ARG A 115 -5.20 27.27 2.84
N VAL A 116 -6.22 27.75 2.14
CA VAL A 116 -7.09 28.86 2.54
C VAL A 116 -8.51 28.33 2.68
N ARG A 117 -9.12 28.55 3.85
CA ARG A 117 -10.52 28.20 4.11
C ARG A 117 -11.29 29.41 4.61
N LEU A 118 -12.45 29.68 4.00
CA LEU A 118 -13.40 30.67 4.50
C LEU A 118 -14.59 29.92 5.10
N VAL A 119 -14.93 30.19 6.35
CA VAL A 119 -16.00 29.51 7.09
C VAL A 119 -17.01 30.54 7.58
N ASP A 120 -18.30 30.31 7.34
CA ASP A 120 -19.37 31.10 7.97
C ASP A 120 -19.38 30.76 9.47
N SER A 121 -19.01 31.74 10.28
CA SER A 121 -18.86 31.59 11.72
C SER A 121 -20.16 31.28 12.46
N ARG A 122 -21.31 31.62 11.87
CA ARG A 122 -22.65 31.47 12.48
C ARG A 122 -23.14 30.04 12.36
N THR A 123 -22.67 29.35 11.32
CA THR A 123 -23.14 28.02 10.93
C THR A 123 -22.02 27.00 10.91
N SER A 124 -20.74 27.40 11.00
CA SER A 124 -19.54 26.58 10.75
C SER A 124 -19.49 25.93 9.37
N ILE A 125 -20.31 26.40 8.42
CA ILE A 125 -20.32 25.86 7.06
C ILE A 125 -19.20 26.49 6.26
N ARG A 126 -18.48 25.67 5.50
CA ARG A 126 -17.36 26.12 4.69
C ARG A 126 -17.81 26.78 3.39
N LEU A 127 -17.37 28.01 3.16
CA LEU A 127 -17.66 28.83 1.99
C LEU A 127 -16.55 28.84 0.94
N LEU A 128 -15.30 28.61 1.35
CA LEU A 128 -14.11 28.42 0.49
C LEU A 128 -13.21 27.31 1.08
N ASP A 129 -12.65 26.45 0.23
CA ASP A 129 -11.50 25.60 0.56
C ASP A 129 -10.62 25.44 -0.67
N ARG A 130 -9.50 26.17 -0.69
CA ARG A 130 -8.56 26.13 -1.81
C ARG A 130 -7.14 25.95 -1.33
N LEU A 131 -6.34 25.38 -2.23
CA LEU A 131 -4.90 25.22 -2.05
C LEU A 131 -4.18 26.04 -3.11
N TYR A 132 -3.32 26.94 -2.66
CA TYR A 132 -2.46 27.76 -3.48
C TYR A 132 -1.03 27.24 -3.40
N VAL A 133 -0.31 27.30 -4.52
CA VAL A 133 1.09 26.88 -4.62
C VAL A 133 1.89 28.13 -4.94
N SER A 134 2.95 28.39 -4.18
CA SER A 134 3.80 29.54 -4.45
C SER A 134 4.58 29.35 -5.76
N SER A 135 4.78 30.44 -6.48
CA SER A 135 5.64 30.46 -7.67
C SER A 135 6.83 31.34 -7.34
N GLY A 136 8.03 30.76 -7.29
CA GLY A 136 9.22 31.50 -6.86
C GLY A 136 9.20 31.88 -5.37
N GLY A 137 8.56 31.08 -4.52
CA GLY A 137 8.49 31.33 -3.07
C GLY A 137 7.40 32.31 -2.63
N GLN A 138 6.70 32.98 -3.56
CA GLN A 138 5.62 33.91 -3.26
C GLN A 138 4.25 33.37 -3.69
N PHE A 139 3.22 33.61 -2.88
CA PHE A 139 1.82 33.31 -3.20
C PHE A 139 1.19 34.47 -3.97
N ASP A 140 0.31 34.15 -4.92
CA ASP A 140 -0.49 35.13 -5.66
C ASP A 140 -1.64 35.62 -4.78
N ILE A 141 -1.36 36.66 -3.97
CA ILE A 141 -2.31 37.24 -3.01
C ILE A 141 -3.54 37.79 -3.73
N ASP A 142 -3.39 38.43 -4.89
CA ASP A 142 -4.50 38.96 -5.68
C ASP A 142 -5.49 37.87 -6.10
N GLN A 143 -4.98 36.68 -6.45
CA GLN A 143 -5.83 35.53 -6.75
C GLN A 143 -6.55 35.01 -5.50
N VAL A 144 -5.87 34.96 -4.35
CA VAL A 144 -6.49 34.54 -3.07
C VAL A 144 -7.61 35.51 -2.69
N THR A 145 -7.35 36.83 -2.74
CA THR A 145 -8.32 37.88 -2.43
C THR A 145 -9.55 37.82 -3.33
N ARG A 146 -9.36 37.65 -4.65
CA ARG A 146 -10.49 37.51 -5.59
C ARG A 146 -11.36 36.29 -5.28
N ASP A 147 -10.75 35.15 -4.96
CA ASP A 147 -11.49 33.94 -4.59
C ASP A 147 -12.26 34.11 -3.26
N LEU A 148 -11.65 34.83 -2.30
CA LEU A 148 -12.28 35.16 -1.01
C LEU A 148 -13.49 36.08 -1.21
N GLN A 149 -13.35 37.18 -1.97
CA GLN A 149 -14.43 38.11 -2.28
C GLN A 149 -15.58 37.43 -3.04
N GLN A 150 -15.26 36.55 -4.00
CA GLN A 150 -16.28 35.78 -4.71
C GLN A 150 -17.04 34.88 -3.73
N SER A 151 -16.33 34.19 -2.84
CA SER A 151 -16.93 33.25 -1.88
C SER A 151 -17.70 33.96 -0.77
N SER A 152 -17.30 35.16 -0.38
CA SER A 152 -17.95 35.92 0.68
C SER A 152 -19.27 36.55 0.29
N SER A 153 -19.56 36.69 -1.01
CA SER A 153 -20.89 37.09 -1.47
C SER A 153 -22.02 36.21 -0.89
N LYS A 154 -21.70 34.93 -0.60
CA LYS A 154 -22.58 33.96 0.08
C LYS A 154 -22.98 34.36 1.50
N LEU A 155 -22.15 35.13 2.21
CA LEU A 155 -22.43 35.55 3.59
C LEU A 155 -23.54 36.58 3.68
N SER A 156 -23.70 37.38 2.62
CA SER A 156 -24.69 38.45 2.55
C SER A 156 -26.06 37.97 2.09
N LEU A 157 -26.16 36.74 1.56
CA LEU A 157 -27.45 36.18 1.17
C LEU A 157 -28.25 35.74 2.40
N PRO A 158 -29.55 36.07 2.47
CA PRO A 158 -30.47 35.51 3.44
C PRO A 158 -30.48 33.97 3.41
N ALA A 159 -30.69 33.35 4.57
CA ALA A 159 -30.62 31.89 4.70
C ALA A 159 -31.65 31.12 3.84
N ASP A 160 -32.77 31.75 3.51
CA ASP A 160 -33.82 31.25 2.63
C ASP A 160 -33.50 31.39 1.14
N GLU A 161 -32.56 32.27 0.79
CA GLU A 161 -32.02 32.38 -0.58
C GLU A 161 -30.88 31.39 -0.82
N LEU A 162 -30.18 30.97 0.24
CA LEU A 162 -29.10 29.98 0.19
C LEU A 162 -29.62 28.56 -0.13
N GLN A 163 -29.05 27.97 -1.17
CA GLN A 163 -29.29 26.58 -1.58
C GLN A 163 -28.15 25.70 -1.07
N LEU A 164 -28.44 24.90 -0.03
CA LEU A 164 -27.49 23.96 0.53
C LEU A 164 -27.59 22.62 -0.20
N ILE A 165 -26.51 22.17 -0.83
CA ILE A 165 -26.48 20.91 -1.59
C ILE A 165 -25.37 20.04 -1.05
N SER A 166 -25.69 18.83 -0.60
CA SER A 166 -24.69 17.79 -0.40
C SER A 166 -24.69 16.85 -1.59
N LEU A 167 -23.56 16.77 -2.31
CA LEU A 167 -23.39 15.84 -3.41
C LEU A 167 -22.92 14.48 -2.86
N MET A 168 -23.67 13.43 -3.17
CA MET A 168 -23.19 12.07 -3.01
C MET A 168 -22.26 11.72 -4.18
N SER A 169 -21.25 10.88 -3.93
CA SER A 169 -20.39 10.39 -5.01
C SER A 169 -21.22 9.87 -6.17
N ILE A 170 -20.96 10.41 -7.36
CA ILE A 170 -21.66 10.03 -8.58
C ILE A 170 -21.37 8.56 -8.84
N LYS A 171 -22.40 7.78 -9.17
CA LYS A 171 -22.28 6.33 -9.40
C LYS A 171 -22.42 5.97 -10.86
N SER A 172 -21.81 4.86 -11.25
CA SER A 172 -22.14 4.25 -12.55
C SER A 172 -23.55 3.65 -12.47
N GLY A 173 -24.41 4.01 -13.41
CA GLY A 173 -25.71 3.36 -13.63
C GLY A 173 -25.62 2.16 -14.57
N GLU A 174 -24.42 1.79 -15.01
CA GLU A 174 -24.17 0.64 -15.88
C GLU A 174 -23.87 -0.63 -15.06
N PRO A 175 -24.28 -1.82 -15.53
CA PRO A 175 -23.84 -3.07 -14.92
C PRO A 175 -22.31 -3.21 -14.94
N GLY A 176 -21.73 -3.56 -13.79
CA GLY A 176 -20.29 -3.85 -13.68
C GLY A 176 -19.39 -2.62 -13.53
N ASP A 177 -19.93 -1.48 -13.09
CA ASP A 177 -19.14 -0.32 -12.62
C ASP A 177 -18.16 0.25 -13.67
N THR A 178 -18.52 0.10 -14.94
CA THR A 178 -17.72 0.44 -16.13
C THR A 178 -17.39 1.93 -16.26
N LEU A 179 -18.21 2.81 -15.66
CA LEU A 179 -17.98 4.26 -15.68
C LEU A 179 -17.43 4.79 -14.34
N THR A 180 -16.97 3.94 -13.44
CA THR A 180 -16.58 4.36 -12.09
C THR A 180 -15.53 5.47 -12.08
N GLY A 181 -14.47 5.35 -12.88
CA GLY A 181 -13.45 6.41 -12.99
C GLY A 181 -14.04 7.74 -13.49
N PHE A 182 -14.83 7.67 -14.57
CA PHE A 182 -15.54 8.84 -15.09
C PHE A 182 -16.46 9.46 -14.04
N CYS A 183 -17.19 8.66 -13.26
CA CYS A 183 -18.08 9.15 -12.22
C CYS A 183 -17.33 9.83 -11.06
N HIS A 184 -16.16 9.33 -10.64
CA HIS A 184 -15.32 10.01 -9.65
C HIS A 184 -14.83 11.37 -10.16
N SER A 185 -14.37 11.40 -11.42
CA SER A 185 -13.97 12.65 -12.09
C SER A 185 -15.14 13.63 -12.14
N MET A 186 -16.31 13.16 -12.56
CA MET A 186 -17.54 13.95 -12.63
C MET A 186 -18.00 14.43 -11.25
N THR A 187 -17.80 13.67 -10.18
CA THR A 187 -18.11 14.10 -8.81
C THR A 187 -17.31 15.37 -8.49
N THR A 188 -16.00 15.32 -8.69
CA THR A 188 -15.11 16.46 -8.45
C THR A 188 -15.48 17.67 -9.31
N LEU A 189 -15.81 17.43 -10.58
CA LEU A 189 -16.18 18.47 -11.53
C LEU A 189 -17.52 19.15 -11.21
N VAL A 190 -18.54 18.36 -10.84
CA VAL A 190 -19.85 18.88 -10.46
C VAL A 190 -19.77 19.63 -9.13
N GLU A 191 -19.01 19.13 -8.15
CA GLU A 191 -18.73 19.85 -6.89
C GLU A 191 -18.08 21.20 -7.17
N SER A 192 -16.98 21.22 -7.94
CA SER A 192 -16.26 22.45 -8.32
C SER A 192 -17.20 23.46 -8.98
N GLY A 193 -18.04 23.02 -9.90
CA GLY A 193 -18.97 23.89 -10.61
C GLY A 193 -20.11 24.41 -9.74
N LEU A 194 -20.74 23.56 -8.92
CA LEU A 194 -21.78 23.98 -7.96
C LEU A 194 -21.22 24.97 -6.94
N PHE A 195 -19.97 24.78 -6.51
CA PHE A 195 -19.31 25.66 -5.56
C PHE A 195 -19.16 27.10 -6.05
N ARG A 196 -19.07 27.31 -7.37
CA ARG A 196 -18.91 28.65 -7.98
C ARG A 196 -20.22 29.43 -8.09
N VAL A 197 -21.36 28.78 -7.87
CA VAL A 197 -22.67 29.44 -7.97
C VAL A 197 -22.88 30.29 -6.70
N PRO A 198 -23.17 31.61 -6.83
CA PRO A 198 -23.19 32.54 -5.70
C PRO A 198 -24.17 32.17 -4.58
N ASN A 199 -25.31 31.56 -4.90
CA ASN A 199 -26.31 31.16 -3.90
C ASN A 199 -26.27 29.68 -3.53
N VAL A 200 -25.27 28.92 -4.01
CA VAL A 200 -25.13 27.49 -3.68
C VAL A 200 -23.96 27.27 -2.73
N ILE A 201 -24.24 26.52 -1.67
CA ILE A 201 -23.23 26.05 -0.73
C ILE A 201 -23.17 24.53 -0.82
N VAL A 202 -22.02 24.01 -1.22
CA VAL A 202 -21.79 22.56 -1.32
C VAL A 202 -21.34 22.04 0.03
N LEU A 203 -22.18 21.23 0.66
CA LEU A 203 -21.94 20.65 1.98
C LEU A 203 -21.13 19.36 1.90
N GLU A 204 -20.11 19.27 2.74
CA GLU A 204 -19.44 18.00 3.03
C GLU A 204 -20.37 17.05 3.79
N ARG A 205 -20.04 15.75 3.72
CA ARG A 205 -20.79 14.72 4.45
C ARG A 205 -20.75 14.92 5.97
N SER A 206 -19.66 15.45 6.52
CA SER A 206 -19.51 15.81 7.92
C SER A 206 -20.48 16.93 8.32
N GLU A 207 -20.54 18.01 7.53
CA GLU A 207 -21.46 19.14 7.71
C GLU A 207 -22.92 18.69 7.59
N LEU A 208 -23.21 17.84 6.61
CA LEU A 208 -24.53 17.20 6.45
C LEU A 208 -24.92 16.38 7.68
N THR A 209 -23.98 15.61 8.22
CA THR A 209 -24.21 14.78 9.40
C THR A 209 -24.50 15.66 10.62
N ARG A 210 -23.80 16.78 10.77
CA ARG A 210 -24.06 17.78 11.82
C ARG A 210 -25.46 18.38 11.69
N LEU A 211 -25.85 18.83 10.49
CA LEU A 211 -27.20 19.37 10.24
C LEU A 211 -28.31 18.33 10.49
N ARG A 212 -28.02 17.03 10.35
CA ARG A 212 -28.96 15.95 10.69
C ARG A 212 -29.10 15.69 12.19
N GLN A 213 -28.15 16.09 13.02
CA GLN A 213 -28.20 15.83 14.47
C GLN A 213 -29.16 16.82 15.14
N GLU A 214 -30.41 16.37 15.29
CA GLU A 214 -31.59 17.14 15.70
C GLU A 214 -31.49 17.77 17.09
N SER A 215 -30.71 17.19 18.00
CA SER A 215 -30.58 17.67 19.39
C SER A 215 -29.77 18.95 19.56
N ARG A 216 -29.08 19.43 18.51
CA ARG A 216 -28.19 20.61 18.56
C ARG A 216 -28.58 21.75 17.62
N THR A 217 -29.57 21.57 16.75
CA THR A 217 -29.93 22.57 15.74
C THR A 217 -30.98 23.54 16.29
N SER A 218 -30.63 24.82 16.38
CA SER A 218 -31.55 25.90 16.78
C SER A 218 -31.41 27.10 15.84
N GLY A 219 -32.47 27.90 15.71
CA GLY A 219 -32.44 29.15 14.94
C GLY A 219 -32.07 28.94 13.46
N LEU A 220 -30.92 29.48 13.07
CA LEU A 220 -30.41 29.49 11.70
C LEU A 220 -30.17 28.08 11.14
N ASP A 221 -29.63 27.17 11.96
CA ASP A 221 -29.34 25.79 11.52
C ASP A 221 -30.61 25.01 11.15
N LEU A 222 -31.76 25.30 11.78
CA LEU A 222 -33.05 24.70 11.40
C LEU A 222 -33.53 25.20 10.03
N LYS A 223 -33.36 26.50 9.75
CA LYS A 223 -33.70 27.07 8.43
C LYS A 223 -32.81 26.46 7.33
N LEU A 224 -31.52 26.33 7.63
CA LEU A 224 -30.54 25.73 6.73
C LEU A 224 -30.80 24.24 6.52
N ARG A 225 -31.18 23.50 7.56
CA ARG A 225 -31.60 22.09 7.42
C ARG A 225 -32.78 21.95 6.47
N ALA A 226 -33.78 22.82 6.57
CA ALA A 226 -34.95 22.83 5.69
C ALA A 226 -34.60 23.14 4.22
N SER A 227 -33.61 24.00 3.98
CA SER A 227 -33.11 24.30 2.62
C SER A 227 -32.09 23.29 2.10
N THR A 228 -31.58 22.38 2.95
CA THR A 228 -30.57 21.41 2.56
C THR A 228 -31.16 20.29 1.71
N ARG A 229 -30.50 20.04 0.57
CA ARG A 229 -30.84 18.98 -0.37
C ARG A 229 -29.69 18.01 -0.55
N LEU A 230 -30.03 16.73 -0.65
CA LEU A 230 -29.09 15.67 -1.01
C LEU A 230 -29.22 15.39 -2.51
N LEU A 231 -28.11 15.54 -3.24
CA LEU A 231 -28.04 15.27 -4.67
C LEU A 231 -27.34 13.93 -4.91
N GLU A 232 -28.08 12.99 -5.51
CA GLU A 232 -27.54 11.72 -6.00
C GLU A 232 -27.55 11.74 -7.51
N ILE A 233 -26.44 11.32 -8.14
CA ILE A 233 -26.34 11.25 -9.59
C ILE A 233 -25.86 9.86 -9.97
N SER A 234 -26.55 9.24 -10.92
CA SER A 234 -26.07 8.03 -11.60
C SER A 234 -25.88 8.29 -13.08
N ILE A 235 -24.71 7.96 -13.61
CA ILE A 235 -24.36 8.18 -15.02
C ILE A 235 -24.32 6.85 -15.76
N ARG A 236 -24.97 6.77 -16.92
CA ARG A 236 -24.87 5.63 -17.85
C ARG A 236 -24.72 6.10 -19.29
N ARG A 237 -24.14 5.28 -20.15
CA ARG A 237 -24.22 5.46 -21.61
C ARG A 237 -25.55 4.96 -22.13
N ASP A 238 -26.18 5.74 -22.99
CA ASP A 238 -27.38 5.29 -23.70
C ASP A 238 -26.97 4.48 -24.94
N ALA A 239 -27.23 3.16 -24.91
CA ALA A 239 -26.93 2.22 -25.98
C ALA A 239 -28.07 2.10 -27.02
N SER A 240 -29.18 2.82 -26.86
CA SER A 240 -30.42 2.61 -27.62
C SER A 240 -30.36 3.05 -29.09
N ARG A 241 -29.27 3.68 -29.56
CA ARG A 241 -29.11 4.11 -30.96
C ARG A 241 -27.80 3.59 -31.56
N GLU A 242 -27.93 2.50 -32.33
CA GLU A 242 -26.86 1.93 -33.13
C GLU A 242 -26.33 2.97 -34.14
N GLY A 243 -25.05 3.33 -34.06
CA GLY A 243 -24.36 4.18 -35.05
C GLY A 243 -24.16 5.67 -34.70
N THR A 244 -24.64 6.16 -33.54
CA THR A 244 -24.36 7.53 -33.07
C THR A 244 -23.29 7.57 -31.98
N ARG A 245 -22.56 8.70 -31.85
CA ARG A 245 -21.59 8.93 -30.76
C ARG A 245 -22.21 8.60 -29.39
N PRO A 246 -21.42 8.07 -28.43
CA PRO A 246 -21.94 7.71 -27.12
C PRO A 246 -22.62 8.91 -26.46
N ARG A 247 -23.91 8.77 -26.13
CA ARG A 247 -24.66 9.76 -25.35
C ARG A 247 -24.55 9.39 -23.88
N ILE A 248 -24.43 10.40 -23.03
CA ILE A 248 -24.43 10.23 -21.58
C ILE A 248 -25.81 10.60 -21.06
N LEU A 249 -26.44 9.67 -20.34
CA LEU A 249 -27.65 9.93 -19.58
C LEU A 249 -27.28 9.96 -18.09
N ALA A 250 -27.42 11.14 -17.47
CA ALA A 250 -27.27 11.30 -16.04
C ALA A 250 -28.66 11.35 -15.39
N THR A 251 -28.98 10.39 -14.54
CA THR A 251 -30.18 10.41 -13.70
C THR A 251 -29.83 11.10 -12.39
N CYS A 252 -30.46 12.24 -12.14
CA CYS A 252 -30.28 13.03 -10.93
C CYS A 252 -31.48 12.85 -10.00
N ARG A 253 -31.22 12.61 -8.72
CA ARG A 253 -32.24 12.57 -7.65
C ARG A 253 -31.90 13.61 -6.60
N ILE A 254 -32.86 14.46 -6.31
CA ILE A 254 -32.74 15.49 -5.27
C ILE A 254 -33.72 15.14 -4.15
N HIS A 255 -33.17 14.88 -2.97
CA HIS A 255 -33.93 14.63 -1.75
C HIS A 255 -33.94 15.90 -0.90
N SER A 256 -35.12 16.33 -0.44
CA SER A 256 -35.24 17.35 0.61
C SER A 256 -35.25 16.66 1.97
N PHE A 257 -34.69 17.28 3.01
CA PHE A 257 -34.70 16.68 4.35
C PHE A 257 -36.06 16.67 5.04
N ASP A 258 -36.94 17.59 4.69
CA ASP A 258 -38.25 17.73 5.34
C ASP A 258 -39.29 16.75 4.79
N SER A 259 -38.88 15.52 4.46
CA SER A 259 -39.73 14.46 3.90
C SER A 259 -40.43 14.79 2.56
N GLY A 260 -39.96 15.82 1.86
CA GLY A 260 -40.48 16.20 0.55
C GLY A 260 -40.29 15.09 -0.50
N PRO A 261 -41.13 15.05 -1.54
CA PRO A 261 -41.02 14.03 -2.58
C PRO A 261 -39.65 14.09 -3.27
N VAL A 262 -39.05 12.92 -3.49
CA VAL A 262 -37.78 12.80 -4.22
C VAL A 262 -37.99 13.28 -5.65
N SER A 263 -37.32 14.37 -6.02
CA SER A 263 -37.35 14.85 -7.40
C SER A 263 -36.33 14.07 -8.21
N THR A 264 -36.80 13.21 -9.13
CA THR A 264 -35.95 12.54 -10.12
C THR A 264 -36.10 13.20 -11.49
N PHE A 265 -34.99 13.46 -12.17
CA PHE A 265 -34.95 13.94 -13.55
C PHE A 265 -33.74 13.36 -14.28
N GLU A 266 -33.82 13.30 -15.61
CA GLU A 266 -32.74 12.81 -16.45
C GLU A 266 -32.13 13.97 -17.26
N VAL A 267 -30.81 13.94 -17.39
CA VAL A 267 -30.02 14.88 -18.19
C VAL A 267 -29.39 14.09 -19.33
N ASP A 268 -29.92 14.29 -20.53
CA ASP A 268 -29.44 13.65 -21.77
C ASP A 268 -28.42 14.57 -22.45
N VAL A 269 -27.17 14.11 -22.50
CA VAL A 269 -26.04 14.86 -23.05
C VAL A 269 -25.57 14.14 -24.31
N PRO A 270 -25.62 14.78 -25.49
CA PRO A 270 -25.30 14.16 -26.78
C PRO A 270 -23.79 13.96 -27.02
N THR A 271 -23.00 13.86 -25.95
CA THR A 271 -21.54 13.67 -25.96
C THR A 271 -21.09 13.11 -24.61
N ASP A 272 -19.94 12.44 -24.62
CA ASP A 272 -19.17 12.00 -23.47
C ASP A 272 -18.12 13.02 -23.00
N ASP A 273 -18.09 14.21 -23.60
CA ASP A 273 -17.23 15.31 -23.16
C ASP A 273 -17.58 15.71 -21.72
N ALA A 274 -16.62 15.54 -20.80
CA ALA A 274 -16.83 15.76 -19.37
C ALA A 274 -17.27 17.19 -19.05
N THR A 275 -16.79 18.17 -19.83
CA THR A 275 -17.15 19.59 -19.66
C THR A 275 -18.62 19.82 -20.01
N ALA A 276 -19.08 19.31 -21.16
CA ALA A 276 -20.47 19.37 -21.58
C ALA A 276 -21.40 18.63 -20.60
N VAL A 277 -21.00 17.42 -20.17
CA VAL A 277 -21.77 16.63 -19.20
C VAL A 277 -21.90 17.38 -17.87
N ARG A 278 -20.79 17.95 -17.37
CA ARG A 278 -20.78 18.73 -16.12
C ARG A 278 -21.73 19.93 -16.22
N SER A 279 -21.61 20.73 -17.28
CA SER A 279 -22.40 21.94 -17.45
C SER A 279 -23.90 21.61 -17.54
N ALA A 280 -24.27 20.59 -18.30
CA ALA A 280 -25.67 20.15 -18.43
C ALA A 280 -26.25 19.64 -17.10
N ILE A 281 -25.47 18.89 -16.32
CA ILE A 281 -25.87 18.43 -14.98
C ILE A 281 -26.11 19.64 -14.07
N ILE A 282 -25.15 20.57 -13.99
CA ILE A 282 -25.25 21.75 -13.12
C ILE A 282 -26.46 22.60 -13.51
N GLU A 283 -26.63 22.94 -14.79
CA GLU A 283 -27.76 23.73 -15.26
C GLU A 283 -29.10 23.07 -14.90
N SER A 284 -29.20 21.74 -15.10
CA SER A 284 -30.42 20.99 -14.77
C SER A 284 -30.69 20.94 -13.27
N VAL A 285 -29.64 20.80 -12.44
CA VAL A 285 -29.73 20.87 -10.98
C VAL A 285 -30.17 22.26 -10.53
N LEU A 286 -29.54 23.33 -11.03
CA LEU A 286 -29.86 24.72 -10.69
C LEU A 286 -31.29 25.08 -11.07
N LYS A 287 -31.73 24.69 -12.27
CA LYS A 287 -33.11 24.85 -12.73
C LYS A 287 -34.09 24.13 -11.80
N ARG A 288 -33.72 22.97 -11.27
CA ARG A 288 -34.61 22.17 -10.42
C ARG A 288 -34.72 22.69 -8.98
N ILE A 289 -33.68 23.34 -8.49
CA ILE A 289 -33.68 24.02 -7.18
C ILE A 289 -34.17 25.48 -7.26
N ASN A 290 -34.68 25.91 -8.43
CA ASN A 290 -35.11 27.28 -8.70
C ASN A 290 -34.02 28.35 -8.49
N SER A 291 -32.75 28.01 -8.74
CA SER A 291 -31.68 29.00 -8.81
C SER A 291 -31.59 29.55 -10.24
N SER A 292 -31.93 30.82 -10.42
CA SER A 292 -32.04 31.50 -11.73
C SER A 292 -30.70 31.94 -12.33
N GLU A 293 -29.59 31.83 -11.60
CA GLU A 293 -28.32 32.42 -12.01
C GLU A 293 -27.27 31.35 -12.35
N VAL A 294 -27.19 31.00 -13.63
CA VAL A 294 -26.05 30.25 -14.15
C VAL A 294 -24.94 31.26 -14.45
N VAL A 295 -24.02 31.44 -13.52
CA VAL A 295 -22.80 32.22 -13.79
C VAL A 295 -22.01 31.46 -14.85
N SER A 296 -21.87 32.03 -16.05
CA SER A 296 -20.97 31.46 -17.05
C SER A 296 -19.55 31.57 -16.51
N SER A 297 -18.92 30.44 -16.19
CA SER A 297 -17.57 30.47 -15.66
C SER A 297 -16.61 30.93 -16.76
N THR A 298 -15.86 32.01 -16.53
CA THR A 298 -14.78 32.46 -17.41
C THR A 298 -13.58 31.52 -17.43
N VAL A 299 -13.53 30.55 -16.50
CA VAL A 299 -12.47 29.56 -16.38
C VAL A 299 -12.59 28.53 -17.50
N THR A 300 -11.54 28.43 -18.32
CA THR A 300 -11.44 27.43 -19.38
C THR A 300 -11.17 26.03 -18.81
N ALA A 301 -11.54 24.97 -19.55
CA ALA A 301 -11.30 23.59 -19.12
C ALA A 301 -9.82 23.29 -18.84
N GLU A 302 -8.89 23.88 -19.63
CA GLU A 302 -7.45 23.73 -19.43
C GLU A 302 -6.96 24.41 -18.14
N GLN A 303 -7.47 25.59 -17.79
CA GLN A 303 -7.13 26.25 -16.53
C GLN A 303 -7.60 25.44 -15.33
N GLU A 304 -8.81 24.87 -15.41
CA GLU A 304 -9.33 24.03 -14.34
C GLU A 304 -8.59 22.69 -14.22
N ALA A 305 -8.19 22.09 -15.34
CA ALA A 305 -7.34 20.89 -15.35
C ALA A 305 -5.99 21.14 -14.67
N LYS A 306 -5.36 22.31 -14.88
CA LYS A 306 -4.12 22.71 -14.19
C LYS A 306 -4.31 22.79 -12.68
N GLU A 307 -5.49 23.20 -12.22
CA GLU A 307 -5.82 23.27 -10.80
C GLU A 307 -5.96 21.89 -10.17
N PHE A 308 -6.58 20.94 -10.89
CA PHE A 308 -6.57 19.54 -10.47
C PHE A 308 -5.18 18.91 -10.49
N ASP A 309 -4.33 19.25 -11.46
CA ASP A 309 -2.92 18.81 -11.48
C ASP A 309 -2.12 19.32 -10.27
N ARG A 310 -2.40 20.54 -9.80
CA ARG A 310 -1.81 21.10 -8.56
C ARG A 310 -2.31 20.33 -7.34
N ARG A 311 -3.63 20.13 -7.23
CA ARG A 311 -4.25 19.40 -6.10
C ARG A 311 -3.81 17.93 -6.02
N ARG A 312 -3.72 17.26 -7.18
CA ARG A 312 -3.18 15.89 -7.34
C ARG A 312 -1.79 15.76 -6.73
N ARG A 313 -0.86 16.65 -7.11
CA ARG A 313 0.54 16.64 -6.62
C ARG A 313 0.61 16.81 -5.10
N TRP A 314 -0.29 17.61 -4.53
CA TRP A 314 -0.38 17.75 -3.09
C TRP A 314 -0.89 16.47 -2.41
N LEU A 315 -1.96 15.86 -2.94
CA LEU A 315 -2.52 14.62 -2.39
C LEU A 315 -1.54 13.43 -2.46
N GLU A 316 -0.73 13.36 -3.52
CA GLU A 316 0.39 12.39 -3.62
C GLU A 316 1.31 12.47 -2.40
N LYS A 317 1.72 13.70 -2.02
CA LYS A 317 2.67 13.95 -0.93
C LYS A 317 2.05 13.82 0.44
N ALA A 318 0.76 14.14 0.57
CA ALA A 318 -0.03 13.87 1.77
C ALA A 318 -0.31 12.38 1.99
N TYR A 319 0.25 11.48 1.17
CA TYR A 319 0.00 10.04 1.19
C TYR A 319 -1.50 9.70 1.10
N ARG A 320 -2.22 10.45 0.27
CA ARG A 320 -3.65 10.26 -0.06
C ARG A 320 -3.79 9.79 -1.50
N PRO A 321 -3.33 8.55 -1.83
CA PRO A 321 -3.14 8.12 -3.20
C PRO A 321 -4.45 7.91 -3.95
N LYS A 322 -5.56 7.62 -3.25
CA LYS A 322 -6.88 7.48 -3.87
C LYS A 322 -7.34 8.83 -4.40
N GLU A 323 -7.37 9.83 -3.53
CA GLU A 323 -7.82 11.18 -3.85
C GLU A 323 -6.89 11.80 -4.90
N ALA A 324 -5.59 11.51 -4.86
CA ALA A 324 -4.66 11.91 -5.90
C ALA A 324 -5.01 11.28 -7.26
N ALA A 325 -5.35 9.99 -7.30
CA ALA A 325 -5.81 9.34 -8.54
C ALA A 325 -7.10 9.99 -9.08
N GLU A 326 -8.05 10.33 -8.21
CA GLU A 326 -9.29 11.01 -8.59
C GLU A 326 -9.03 12.41 -9.18
N MET A 327 -8.14 13.20 -8.59
CA MET A 327 -7.76 14.52 -9.15
C MET A 327 -7.01 14.37 -10.49
N ALA A 328 -6.13 13.37 -10.62
CA ALA A 328 -5.44 13.10 -11.87
C ALA A 328 -6.42 12.77 -13.00
N GLU A 329 -7.46 12.03 -12.68
CA GLU A 329 -8.49 11.65 -13.62
C GLU A 329 -9.42 12.83 -13.98
N ALA A 330 -9.77 13.68 -13.01
CA ALA A 330 -10.51 14.91 -13.28
C ALA A 330 -9.74 15.86 -14.20
N ALA A 331 -8.43 16.04 -13.97
CA ALA A 331 -7.56 16.81 -14.85
C ALA A 331 -7.53 16.23 -16.27
N LEU A 332 -7.39 14.90 -16.38
CA LEU A 332 -7.40 14.18 -17.63
C LEU A 332 -8.73 14.34 -18.40
N ALA A 333 -9.86 14.25 -17.69
CA ALA A 333 -11.19 14.35 -18.27
C ALA A 333 -11.49 15.74 -18.85
N LEU A 334 -10.96 16.80 -18.22
CA LEU A 334 -11.15 18.17 -18.70
C LEU A 334 -10.26 18.53 -19.89
N ALA A 335 -9.00 18.10 -19.85
CA ALA A 335 -8.03 18.46 -20.86
C ALA A 335 -7.08 17.30 -21.12
N PRO A 336 -7.47 16.36 -22.00
CA PRO A 336 -6.74 15.13 -22.20
C PRO A 336 -5.38 15.39 -22.84
N THR A 337 -4.32 15.12 -22.08
CA THR A 337 -2.93 15.16 -22.56
C THR A 337 -2.21 13.88 -22.16
N ARG A 338 -1.18 13.52 -22.93
CA ARG A 338 -0.34 12.34 -22.65
C ARG A 338 0.20 12.36 -21.21
N ASP A 339 0.68 13.52 -20.74
CA ASP A 339 1.25 13.66 -19.41
C ASP A 339 0.21 13.45 -18.29
N ARG A 340 -1.03 13.90 -18.50
CA ARG A 340 -2.14 13.66 -17.56
C ARG A 340 -2.58 12.21 -17.54
N ILE A 341 -2.55 11.50 -18.67
CA ILE A 341 -2.79 10.05 -18.70
C ILE A 341 -1.71 9.32 -17.89
N VAL A 342 -0.43 9.66 -18.11
CA VAL A 342 0.68 9.09 -17.34
C VAL A 342 0.53 9.39 -15.85
N ALA A 343 0.15 10.63 -15.49
CA ALA A 343 -0.09 11.01 -14.11
C ALA A 343 -1.22 10.19 -13.47
N ALA A 344 -2.34 9.99 -14.19
CA ALA A 344 -3.45 9.16 -13.71
C ALA A 344 -3.00 7.70 -13.52
N ILE A 345 -2.34 7.08 -14.51
CA ILE A 345 -1.79 5.71 -14.40
C ILE A 345 -0.85 5.59 -13.21
N ARG A 346 0.07 6.55 -13.02
CA ARG A 346 1.01 6.56 -11.90
C ARG A 346 0.28 6.56 -10.56
N ASN A 347 -0.71 7.45 -10.40
CA ASN A 347 -1.45 7.58 -9.14
C ASN A 347 -2.28 6.34 -8.83
N TYR A 348 -2.96 5.76 -9.83
CA TYR A 348 -3.63 4.47 -9.67
C TYR A 348 -2.65 3.33 -9.33
N SER A 349 -1.43 3.34 -9.87
CA SER A 349 -0.40 2.35 -9.51
C SER A 349 0.08 2.51 -8.07
N ILE A 350 0.28 3.75 -7.59
CA ILE A 350 0.66 4.03 -6.19
C ILE A 350 -0.47 3.58 -5.26
N TRP A 351 -1.70 3.97 -5.58
CA TRP A 351 -2.88 3.55 -4.83
C TRP A 351 -3.01 2.02 -4.77
N ARG A 352 -2.86 1.35 -5.92
CA ARG A 352 -2.81 -0.12 -6.00
C ARG A 352 -1.75 -0.70 -5.09
N HIS A 353 -0.53 -0.16 -5.08
CA HIS A 353 0.55 -0.66 -4.23
C HIS A 353 0.20 -0.57 -2.73
N HIS A 354 -0.40 0.55 -2.31
CA HIS A 354 -0.92 0.71 -0.95
C HIS A 354 -2.04 -0.30 -0.60
N TYR A 355 -2.78 -0.78 -1.60
CA TYR A 355 -3.87 -1.74 -1.45
C TYR A 355 -3.41 -3.20 -1.52
N THR A 356 -2.47 -3.56 -2.41
CA THR A 356 -1.99 -4.95 -2.60
C THR A 356 -1.29 -5.54 -1.37
N ASN A 357 -0.79 -4.70 -0.47
CA ASN A 357 -0.30 -5.14 0.84
C ASN A 357 -1.44 -5.67 1.77
N ARG A 358 -2.69 -5.71 1.30
CA ARG A 358 -3.90 -6.07 2.07
C ARG A 358 -4.66 -7.28 1.52
N SER A 359 -4.05 -8.09 0.64
CA SER A 359 -4.63 -9.34 0.10
C SER A 359 -5.89 -9.23 -0.77
N GLU A 360 -6.40 -8.02 -1.02
CA GLU A 360 -7.51 -7.75 -1.94
C GLU A 360 -7.07 -6.76 -3.04
N LEU A 361 -7.60 -6.91 -4.25
CA LEU A 361 -7.40 -5.94 -5.33
C LEU A 361 -8.41 -4.79 -5.18
N PRO A 362 -8.02 -3.52 -5.40
CA PRO A 362 -8.97 -2.43 -5.38
C PRO A 362 -10.00 -2.60 -6.52
N PRO A 363 -11.28 -2.27 -6.30
CA PRO A 363 -12.34 -2.44 -7.30
C PRO A 363 -12.08 -1.64 -8.59
N GLU A 364 -11.25 -0.61 -8.55
CA GLU A 364 -10.97 0.28 -9.69
C GLU A 364 -9.86 -0.21 -10.66
N MET A 365 -9.39 -1.46 -10.54
CA MET A 365 -8.40 -2.05 -11.45
C MET A 365 -8.74 -1.95 -12.96
N PRO A 366 -10.01 -2.14 -13.41
CA PRO A 366 -10.35 -2.00 -14.83
C PRO A 366 -10.03 -0.61 -15.41
N ARG A 367 -10.11 0.45 -14.59
CA ARG A 367 -9.82 1.81 -15.03
C ARG A 367 -8.34 2.05 -15.27
N TYR A 368 -7.48 1.48 -14.40
CA TYR A 368 -6.04 1.50 -14.62
C TYR A 368 -5.65 0.88 -15.96
N ASP A 369 -6.27 -0.25 -16.31
CA ASP A 369 -6.01 -0.92 -17.59
C ASP A 369 -6.57 -0.14 -18.79
N GLU A 370 -7.73 0.49 -18.65
CA GLU A 370 -8.31 1.40 -19.66
C GLU A 370 -7.40 2.61 -19.92
N LEU A 371 -6.89 3.28 -18.87
CA LEU A 371 -5.97 4.42 -19.04
C LEU A 371 -4.68 4.00 -19.75
N ARG A 372 -4.16 2.79 -19.47
CA ARG A 372 -3.03 2.23 -20.21
C ARG A 372 -3.37 1.89 -21.65
N PHE A 373 -4.63 1.63 -21.98
CA PHE A 373 -5.09 1.47 -23.35
C PHE A 373 -5.19 2.83 -24.07
N GLN A 374 -5.79 3.84 -23.43
CA GLN A 374 -5.84 5.20 -23.99
C GLN A 374 -4.45 5.79 -24.25
N LEU A 375 -3.49 5.57 -23.34
CA LEU A 375 -2.09 5.97 -23.56
C LEU A 375 -1.51 5.32 -24.82
N ARG A 376 -1.83 4.04 -25.08
CA ARG A 376 -1.41 3.32 -26.28
C ARG A 376 -2.03 3.90 -27.53
N GLU A 377 -3.32 4.23 -27.53
CA GLU A 377 -3.98 4.83 -28.70
C GLU A 377 -3.38 6.20 -29.06
N LEU A 378 -3.04 7.02 -28.07
CA LEU A 378 -2.39 8.31 -28.28
C LEU A 378 -0.96 8.18 -28.80
N ASP A 379 -0.17 7.26 -28.23
CA ASP A 379 1.17 6.97 -28.73
C ASP A 379 1.08 6.44 -30.19
N GLN A 380 0.10 5.56 -30.50
CA GLN A 380 -0.16 5.07 -31.86
C GLN A 380 -0.66 6.14 -32.85
N GLN A 381 -1.46 7.12 -32.41
CA GLN A 381 -1.89 8.23 -33.27
C GLN A 381 -0.71 9.13 -33.64
N LYS A 382 0.20 9.37 -32.69
CA LYS A 382 1.44 10.12 -32.94
C LYS A 382 2.37 9.38 -33.89
N ASP A 383 2.37 8.05 -33.83
CA ASP A 383 3.13 7.19 -34.73
C ASP A 383 2.48 7.02 -36.13
N LYS A 384 1.16 7.22 -36.27
CA LYS A 384 0.47 7.17 -37.59
C LYS A 384 0.84 8.32 -38.53
N ASP A 385 1.24 9.48 -38.00
CA ASP A 385 1.82 10.58 -38.80
C ASP A 385 3.25 10.27 -39.28
N THR A 386 3.82 9.16 -38.81
CA THR A 386 5.12 8.64 -39.23
C THR A 386 4.92 7.22 -39.78
N VAL A 387 4.40 7.08 -41.00
CA VAL A 387 4.16 5.76 -41.61
C VAL A 387 5.48 4.98 -41.76
N LYS A 388 5.78 4.18 -40.74
CA LYS A 388 6.51 2.93 -40.79
C LYS A 388 5.78 1.96 -39.88
N THR A 389 5.23 0.91 -40.49
CA THR A 389 4.58 -0.24 -39.86
C THR A 389 5.46 -0.80 -38.75
N ASP A 390 5.09 -0.55 -37.49
CA ASP A 390 5.92 -0.92 -36.35
C ASP A 390 5.36 -2.16 -35.62
N LEU A 391 6.26 -3.03 -35.18
CA LEU A 391 6.02 -4.26 -34.42
C LEU A 391 5.34 -4.03 -33.05
N SER A 392 5.01 -2.78 -32.71
CA SER A 392 4.50 -2.35 -31.41
C SER A 392 3.12 -2.93 -31.08
N VAL A 393 2.22 -3.08 -32.06
CA VAL A 393 0.89 -3.68 -31.87
C VAL A 393 1.00 -5.14 -31.44
N VAL A 394 1.92 -5.89 -32.03
CA VAL A 394 2.18 -7.29 -31.67
C VAL A 394 2.77 -7.35 -30.25
N ASN A 395 3.82 -6.56 -29.96
CA ASN A 395 4.45 -6.50 -28.64
C ASN A 395 3.49 -6.07 -27.52
N GLN A 396 2.49 -5.24 -27.82
CA GLN A 396 1.46 -4.82 -26.87
C GLN A 396 0.40 -5.90 -26.61
N LEU A 397 0.09 -6.75 -27.59
CA LEU A 397 -0.82 -7.90 -27.43
C LEU A 397 -0.21 -9.00 -26.57
N TYR A 398 1.13 -9.18 -26.57
CA TYR A 398 1.83 -10.13 -25.68
C TYR A 398 1.51 -9.92 -24.19
N SER A 399 1.24 -8.68 -23.76
CA SER A 399 0.91 -8.37 -22.35
C SER A 399 -0.43 -8.96 -21.87
N TYR A 400 -1.34 -9.31 -22.79
CA TYR A 400 -2.66 -9.87 -22.49
C TYR A 400 -2.71 -11.42 -22.49
N VAL A 401 -1.70 -12.09 -23.05
CA VAL A 401 -1.69 -13.56 -23.31
C VAL A 401 -1.59 -14.43 -22.03
N GLY A 402 -1.38 -13.81 -20.86
CA GLY A 402 -1.23 -14.50 -19.58
C GLY A 402 -2.51 -15.05 -18.91
N SER A 403 -3.72 -14.67 -19.36
CA SER A 403 -4.96 -15.08 -18.68
C SER A 403 -5.54 -16.41 -19.24
N PRO A 404 -6.04 -17.34 -18.40
CA PRO A 404 -6.70 -18.56 -18.86
C PRO A 404 -7.88 -18.27 -19.79
N ILE A 405 -8.13 -19.17 -20.75
CA ILE A 405 -9.36 -19.18 -21.56
C ILE A 405 -10.49 -19.72 -20.66
N ALA A 406 -10.78 -19.02 -19.56
CA ALA A 406 -12.00 -19.28 -18.81
C ALA A 406 -13.17 -18.58 -19.53
N VAL A 407 -14.33 -19.24 -19.53
CA VAL A 407 -15.58 -18.75 -20.12
C VAL A 407 -15.99 -17.47 -19.39
N GLY A 408 -15.58 -16.34 -19.95
CA GLY A 408 -15.93 -15.01 -19.48
C GLY A 408 -17.33 -14.59 -19.94
N SER A 409 -17.77 -13.46 -19.40
CA SER A 409 -19.01 -12.76 -19.76
C SER A 409 -19.12 -12.52 -21.28
N GLU A 410 -20.32 -12.24 -21.81
CA GLU A 410 -20.48 -11.84 -23.23
C GLU A 410 -19.59 -10.65 -23.63
N LYS A 411 -19.28 -9.76 -22.66
CA LYS A 411 -18.35 -8.65 -22.85
C LYS A 411 -16.92 -9.14 -23.15
N ASP A 412 -16.44 -10.16 -22.43
CA ASP A 412 -15.12 -10.75 -22.67
C ASP A 412 -15.06 -11.43 -24.05
N LYS A 413 -16.17 -12.06 -24.48
CA LYS A 413 -16.27 -12.65 -25.83
C LYS A 413 -16.25 -11.59 -26.92
N SER A 414 -16.84 -10.42 -26.68
CA SER A 414 -16.84 -9.29 -27.62
C SER A 414 -15.45 -8.66 -27.75
N ILE A 415 -14.78 -8.39 -26.62
CA ILE A 415 -13.40 -7.87 -26.60
C ILE A 415 -12.45 -8.84 -27.32
N ARG A 416 -12.56 -10.15 -27.08
CA ARG A 416 -11.76 -11.17 -27.77
C ARG A 416 -12.01 -11.20 -29.28
N ARG A 417 -13.27 -11.03 -29.72
CA ARG A 417 -13.59 -10.92 -31.15
C ARG A 417 -12.93 -9.71 -31.79
N GLY A 418 -12.97 -8.54 -31.12
CA GLY A 418 -12.28 -7.33 -31.58
C GLY A 418 -10.77 -7.52 -31.71
N LEU A 419 -10.12 -8.01 -30.64
CA LEU A 419 -8.68 -8.28 -30.64
C LEU A 419 -8.26 -9.30 -31.70
N ARG A 420 -9.10 -10.31 -31.97
CA ARG A 420 -8.84 -11.29 -33.04
C ARG A 420 -8.85 -10.65 -34.42
N VAL A 421 -9.86 -9.83 -34.72
CA VAL A 421 -9.98 -9.15 -36.02
C VAL A 421 -8.78 -8.22 -36.24
N GLU A 422 -8.35 -7.49 -35.22
CA GLU A 422 -7.18 -6.63 -35.29
C GLU A 422 -5.88 -7.41 -35.45
N ALA A 423 -5.69 -8.48 -34.67
CA ALA A 423 -4.53 -9.36 -34.80
C ALA A 423 -4.45 -9.99 -36.21
N GLN A 424 -5.58 -10.46 -36.75
CA GLN A 424 -5.65 -11.01 -38.11
C GLN A 424 -5.33 -9.95 -39.17
N ARG A 425 -5.87 -8.74 -39.05
CA ARG A 425 -5.60 -7.64 -39.99
C ARG A 425 -4.14 -7.20 -39.93
N GLY A 426 -3.59 -7.03 -38.72
CA GLY A 426 -2.19 -6.68 -38.51
C GLY A 426 -1.26 -7.73 -39.10
N LEU A 427 -1.54 -9.01 -38.84
CA LEU A 427 -0.76 -10.11 -39.38
C LEU A 427 -0.84 -10.19 -40.91
N ALA A 428 -2.03 -10.02 -41.51
CA ALA A 428 -2.20 -10.04 -42.95
C ALA A 428 -1.43 -8.89 -43.64
N ASN A 429 -1.41 -7.70 -43.04
CA ASN A 429 -0.64 -6.57 -43.53
C ASN A 429 0.87 -6.83 -43.44
N LEU A 430 1.33 -7.39 -42.31
CA LEU A 430 2.73 -7.77 -42.13
C LEU A 430 3.15 -8.88 -43.09
N GLN A 431 2.31 -9.89 -43.32
CA GLN A 431 2.56 -10.97 -44.28
C GLN A 431 2.66 -10.43 -45.71
N LYS A 432 1.80 -9.47 -46.07
CA LYS A 432 1.84 -8.82 -47.38
C LYS A 432 3.11 -7.99 -47.56
N ALA A 433 3.55 -7.29 -46.52
CA ALA A 433 4.78 -6.50 -46.53
C ALA A 433 6.03 -7.38 -46.62
N ALA A 434 6.02 -8.53 -45.92
CA ALA A 434 7.11 -9.46 -45.83
C ALA A 434 7.17 -10.50 -46.97
N ALA A 435 6.29 -10.42 -47.98
CA ALA A 435 6.11 -11.45 -48.99
C ALA A 435 7.39 -11.76 -49.78
N ASP A 436 8.25 -10.75 -49.97
CA ASP A 436 9.47 -10.85 -50.77
C ASP A 436 10.75 -11.02 -49.91
N ASP A 437 10.65 -10.97 -48.57
CA ASP A 437 11.79 -11.15 -47.65
C ASP A 437 11.56 -12.35 -46.70
N PRO A 438 12.28 -13.47 -46.90
CA PRO A 438 12.20 -14.64 -46.05
C PRO A 438 12.44 -14.37 -44.55
N ARG A 439 13.29 -13.41 -44.18
CA ARG A 439 13.58 -13.06 -42.77
C ARG A 439 12.45 -12.28 -42.14
N GLU A 440 11.86 -11.34 -42.88
CA GLU A 440 10.66 -10.66 -42.40
C GLU A 440 9.49 -11.65 -42.28
N MET A 441 9.31 -12.54 -43.26
CA MET A 441 8.24 -13.54 -43.23
C MET A 441 8.38 -14.47 -42.03
N TYR A 442 9.60 -14.87 -41.68
CA TYR A 442 9.88 -15.63 -40.47
C TYR A 442 9.46 -14.88 -39.19
N GLN A 443 9.73 -13.58 -39.08
CA GLN A 443 9.31 -12.78 -37.93
C GLN A 443 7.79 -12.66 -37.82
N VAL A 444 7.12 -12.47 -38.94
CA VAL A 444 5.65 -12.41 -38.99
C VAL A 444 5.02 -13.74 -38.55
N LEU A 445 5.63 -14.87 -38.90
CA LEU A 445 5.18 -16.19 -38.47
C LEU A 445 5.47 -16.44 -36.98
N LEU A 446 6.57 -15.93 -36.42
CA LEU A 446 6.79 -15.95 -34.97
C LEU A 446 5.71 -15.17 -34.22
N ASP A 447 5.33 -14.02 -34.75
CA ASP A 447 4.26 -13.20 -34.18
C ASP A 447 2.89 -13.90 -34.30
N LYS A 448 2.64 -14.60 -35.41
CA LYS A 448 1.47 -15.48 -35.58
C LYS A 448 1.42 -16.56 -34.49
N LEU A 449 2.55 -17.22 -34.22
CA LEU A 449 2.64 -18.29 -33.22
C LEU A 449 2.36 -17.78 -31.81
N ALA A 450 2.89 -16.61 -31.44
CA ALA A 450 2.63 -16.00 -30.15
C ALA A 450 1.19 -15.55 -29.97
N LEU A 451 0.59 -15.01 -31.03
CA LEU A 451 -0.79 -14.53 -31.04
C LEU A 451 -1.81 -15.66 -31.22
N LEU A 452 -1.36 -16.91 -31.40
CA LEU A 452 -2.24 -18.03 -31.74
C LEU A 452 -3.41 -18.18 -30.74
N SER A 453 -3.18 -17.90 -29.45
CA SER A 453 -4.23 -18.01 -28.43
C SER A 453 -5.34 -16.96 -28.56
N VAL A 454 -5.03 -15.82 -29.19
CA VAL A 454 -5.98 -14.74 -29.54
C VAL A 454 -6.63 -15.05 -30.89
N LEU A 455 -5.87 -15.61 -31.83
CA LEU A 455 -6.30 -15.93 -33.19
C LEU A 455 -7.30 -17.09 -33.24
N SER A 456 -7.21 -18.06 -32.33
CA SER A 456 -8.11 -19.21 -32.31
C SER A 456 -9.47 -18.89 -31.68
N GLU A 457 -10.55 -19.40 -32.27
CA GLU A 457 -11.94 -19.21 -31.82
C GLU A 457 -12.29 -20.05 -30.60
N SER A 458 -11.62 -21.18 -30.45
CA SER A 458 -11.80 -22.10 -29.35
C SER A 458 -10.47 -22.73 -28.94
N GLU A 459 -10.47 -23.32 -27.75
CA GLU A 459 -9.41 -24.20 -27.28
C GLU A 459 -9.10 -25.36 -28.24
N GLN A 460 -10.14 -25.92 -28.86
CA GLN A 460 -9.99 -26.98 -29.87
C GLN A 460 -9.26 -26.48 -31.11
N GLN A 461 -9.66 -25.31 -31.64
CA GLN A 461 -9.00 -24.72 -32.79
C GLN A 461 -7.55 -24.33 -32.51
N TYR A 462 -7.25 -23.86 -31.29
CA TYR A 462 -5.89 -23.57 -30.86
C TYR A 462 -4.99 -24.81 -30.94
N VAL A 463 -5.44 -25.92 -30.35
CA VAL A 463 -4.71 -27.19 -30.35
C VAL A 463 -4.58 -27.78 -31.76
N GLN A 464 -5.58 -27.57 -32.63
CA GLN A 464 -5.53 -28.03 -34.02
C GLN A 464 -4.59 -27.20 -34.91
N GLN A 465 -4.53 -25.88 -34.71
CA GLN A 465 -3.71 -24.95 -35.51
C GLN A 465 -2.24 -24.89 -35.07
N LEU A 466 -1.97 -25.13 -33.78
CA LEU A 466 -0.62 -25.01 -33.21
C LEU A 466 0.45 -25.83 -33.96
N PRO A 467 0.23 -27.11 -34.31
CA PRO A 467 1.21 -27.89 -35.07
C PRO A 467 1.52 -27.27 -36.43
N ASP A 468 0.49 -26.81 -37.14
CA ASP A 468 0.62 -26.26 -38.49
C ASP A 468 1.37 -24.92 -38.49
N VAL A 469 1.08 -24.04 -37.52
CA VAL A 469 1.80 -22.76 -37.38
C VAL A 469 3.26 -22.99 -36.97
N ILE A 470 3.56 -23.95 -36.11
CA ILE A 470 4.95 -24.31 -35.79
C ILE A 470 5.69 -24.81 -37.04
N ALA A 471 5.06 -25.68 -37.85
CA ALA A 471 5.66 -26.15 -39.09
C ALA A 471 5.95 -25.01 -40.08
N GLU A 472 5.01 -24.06 -40.26
CA GLU A 472 5.20 -22.86 -41.08
C GLU A 472 6.40 -22.04 -40.61
N VAL A 473 6.52 -21.81 -39.29
CA VAL A 473 7.63 -21.05 -38.70
C VAL A 473 8.98 -21.77 -38.93
N LEU A 474 9.03 -23.09 -38.80
CA LEU A 474 10.26 -23.87 -39.04
C LEU A 474 10.67 -23.89 -40.51
N GLN A 475 9.71 -23.94 -41.42
CA GLN A 475 9.97 -23.82 -42.85
C GLN A 475 10.48 -22.42 -43.20
N ALA A 476 9.85 -21.37 -42.66
CA ALA A 476 10.30 -19.99 -42.86
C ALA A 476 11.69 -19.73 -42.26
N ARG A 477 12.03 -20.35 -41.12
CA ARG A 477 13.38 -20.31 -40.56
C ARG A 477 14.42 -20.81 -41.55
N LYS A 478 14.16 -21.98 -42.16
CA LYS A 478 15.06 -22.59 -43.16
C LYS A 478 15.19 -21.70 -44.40
N ALA A 479 14.08 -21.14 -44.88
CA ALA A 479 14.08 -20.19 -46.00
C ALA A 479 14.84 -18.88 -45.69
N ALA A 480 14.80 -18.43 -44.44
CA ALA A 480 15.52 -17.26 -43.95
C ALA A 480 17.01 -17.49 -43.64
N SER A 481 17.48 -18.74 -43.82
CA SER A 481 18.83 -19.19 -43.43
C SER A 481 19.19 -18.82 -41.99
N ILE A 482 18.23 -18.95 -41.07
CA ILE A 482 18.47 -18.73 -39.65
C ILE A 482 19.03 -20.02 -39.04
N GLU A 483 20.31 -19.95 -38.67
CA GLU A 483 21.06 -21.04 -38.04
C GLU A 483 20.38 -21.49 -36.74
N GLN A 484 20.49 -22.79 -36.43
CA GLN A 484 20.00 -23.38 -35.17
C GLN A 484 21.02 -23.10 -34.06
N ASP A 485 21.25 -21.84 -33.78
CA ASP A 485 22.14 -21.39 -32.73
C ASP A 485 21.34 -20.53 -31.76
N MET A 486 21.37 -20.87 -30.46
CA MET A 486 20.70 -20.07 -29.44
C MET A 486 21.33 -18.69 -29.24
N LEU A 487 22.56 -18.49 -29.71
CA LEU A 487 23.19 -17.17 -29.79
C LEU A 487 22.59 -16.32 -30.91
N ASN A 488 21.92 -16.94 -31.89
CA ASN A 488 21.14 -16.21 -32.87
C ASN A 488 19.82 -15.71 -32.23
N PRO A 489 19.62 -14.38 -32.10
CA PRO A 489 18.48 -13.83 -31.37
C PRO A 489 17.13 -14.22 -32.00
N HIS A 490 17.11 -14.49 -33.31
CA HIS A 490 15.92 -14.94 -34.02
C HIS A 490 15.54 -16.37 -33.65
N TYR A 491 16.52 -17.28 -33.59
CA TYR A 491 16.30 -18.67 -33.18
C TYR A 491 15.94 -18.77 -31.68
N ALA A 492 16.58 -17.97 -30.81
CA ALA A 492 16.21 -17.88 -29.41
C ALA A 492 14.76 -17.43 -29.20
N ARG A 493 14.30 -16.42 -29.96
CA ARG A 493 12.90 -15.97 -29.95
C ARG A 493 11.95 -17.09 -30.37
N LEU A 494 12.28 -17.86 -31.40
CA LEU A 494 11.52 -19.03 -31.82
C LEU A 494 11.31 -20.04 -30.70
N VAL A 495 12.39 -20.40 -30.00
CA VAL A 495 12.31 -21.36 -28.89
C VAL A 495 11.37 -20.82 -27.81
N MET A 496 11.54 -19.56 -27.39
CA MET A 496 10.72 -18.96 -26.33
C MET A 496 9.23 -18.88 -26.69
N VAL A 497 8.91 -18.41 -27.90
CA VAL A 497 7.52 -18.30 -28.37
C VAL A 497 6.89 -19.67 -28.51
N SER A 498 7.63 -20.66 -29.02
CA SER A 498 7.17 -22.04 -29.17
C SER A 498 6.90 -22.70 -27.81
N LEU A 499 7.79 -22.53 -26.82
CA LEU A 499 7.61 -23.06 -25.47
C LEU A 499 6.34 -22.51 -24.81
N SER A 500 6.12 -21.19 -24.92
CA SER A 500 4.93 -20.52 -24.40
C SER A 500 3.64 -21.06 -25.03
N ALA A 501 3.62 -21.17 -26.37
CA ALA A 501 2.47 -21.66 -27.11
C ALA A 501 2.17 -23.15 -26.80
N ILE A 502 3.20 -23.99 -26.79
CA ILE A 502 3.07 -25.42 -26.47
C ILE A 502 2.58 -25.62 -25.04
N ARG A 503 3.09 -24.88 -24.06
CA ARG A 503 2.61 -24.95 -22.67
C ARG A 503 1.14 -24.60 -22.55
N LYS A 504 0.69 -23.55 -23.25
CA LYS A 504 -0.73 -23.17 -23.27
C LYS A 504 -1.58 -24.28 -23.88
N GLY A 505 -1.15 -24.87 -24.99
CA GLY A 505 -1.81 -26.01 -25.62
C GLY A 505 -1.93 -27.21 -24.70
N LEU A 506 -0.87 -27.54 -23.95
CA LEU A 506 -0.85 -28.61 -22.96
C LEU A 506 -1.79 -28.35 -21.78
N SER A 507 -1.83 -27.11 -21.28
CA SER A 507 -2.75 -26.72 -20.21
C SER A 507 -4.21 -26.87 -20.63
N ILE A 508 -4.52 -26.48 -21.88
CA ILE A 508 -5.85 -26.62 -22.49
C ILE A 508 -6.21 -28.10 -22.68
N ALA A 509 -5.28 -28.90 -23.19
CA ALA A 509 -5.49 -30.33 -23.39
C ALA A 509 -5.78 -31.07 -22.07
N ARG A 510 -5.13 -30.69 -20.96
CA ARG A 510 -5.32 -31.36 -19.66
C ARG A 510 -6.69 -31.11 -19.02
N GLY A 511 -7.31 -29.95 -19.25
CA GLY A 511 -8.53 -29.56 -18.54
C GLY A 511 -8.38 -29.55 -17.01
N PRO A 512 -9.45 -29.23 -16.25
CA PRO A 512 -9.45 -29.38 -14.79
C PRO A 512 -9.42 -30.87 -14.42
N ILE A 513 -8.49 -31.25 -13.53
CA ILE A 513 -8.32 -32.62 -13.04
C ILE A 513 -9.61 -33.06 -12.32
N GLY A 514 -10.38 -33.99 -12.90
CA GLY A 514 -11.53 -34.61 -12.22
C GLY A 514 -12.80 -34.91 -13.05
N ARG A 515 -12.82 -34.70 -14.37
CA ARG A 515 -13.93 -35.16 -15.24
C ARG A 515 -13.40 -36.05 -16.35
N GLU A 516 -13.86 -37.31 -16.40
CA GLU A 516 -13.73 -38.18 -17.58
C GLU A 516 -14.56 -37.56 -18.70
N ASP A 517 -13.90 -36.79 -19.57
CA ASP A 517 -14.55 -36.08 -20.65
C ASP A 517 -14.49 -36.92 -21.95
N GLN A 518 -15.61 -37.02 -22.67
CA GLN A 518 -15.74 -37.68 -23.98
C GLN A 518 -14.93 -36.99 -25.12
N ASN A 519 -14.00 -36.10 -24.78
CA ASN A 519 -13.26 -35.20 -25.67
C ASN A 519 -11.76 -35.55 -25.80
N SER A 520 -11.36 -36.79 -25.55
CA SER A 520 -9.94 -37.21 -25.58
C SER A 520 -9.34 -37.29 -26.98
N GLU A 521 -10.15 -37.52 -28.01
CA GLU A 521 -9.64 -37.91 -29.34
C GLU A 521 -8.95 -36.77 -30.11
N TRP A 522 -9.52 -35.56 -30.14
CA TRP A 522 -8.90 -34.44 -30.85
C TRP A 522 -7.67 -33.89 -30.10
N LYS A 523 -7.65 -34.01 -28.76
CA LYS A 523 -6.50 -33.66 -27.92
C LYS A 523 -5.32 -34.58 -28.20
N GLU A 524 -5.59 -35.89 -28.28
CA GLU A 524 -4.59 -36.90 -28.60
C GLU A 524 -4.06 -36.74 -30.04
N ARG A 525 -4.94 -36.56 -31.03
CA ARG A 525 -4.53 -36.32 -32.43
C ARG A 525 -3.70 -35.04 -32.59
N GLY A 526 -4.10 -33.94 -31.94
CA GLY A 526 -3.35 -32.69 -31.96
C GLY A 526 -1.95 -32.85 -31.35
N PHE A 527 -1.85 -33.61 -30.26
CA PHE A 527 -0.58 -33.88 -29.58
C PHE A 527 0.34 -34.80 -30.40
N GLN A 528 -0.20 -35.87 -30.99
CA GLN A 528 0.56 -36.77 -31.86
C GLN A 528 1.11 -36.02 -33.09
N ARG A 529 0.32 -35.11 -33.67
CA ARG A 529 0.75 -34.27 -34.79
C ARG A 529 1.83 -33.28 -34.38
N LEU A 530 1.66 -32.60 -33.24
CA LEU A 530 2.70 -31.72 -32.68
C LEU A 530 4.02 -32.47 -32.46
N ASN A 531 3.96 -33.67 -31.88
CA ASN A 531 5.13 -34.50 -31.64
C ASN A 531 5.83 -34.90 -32.94
N SER A 532 5.07 -35.29 -33.98
CA SER A 532 5.65 -35.62 -35.30
C SER A 532 6.34 -34.44 -35.98
N ILE A 533 5.85 -33.21 -35.79
CA ILE A 533 6.43 -31.98 -36.37
C ILE A 533 7.70 -31.60 -35.61
N LEU A 534 7.67 -31.70 -34.27
CA LEU A 534 8.86 -31.48 -33.45
C LEU A 534 9.96 -32.49 -33.81
N GLN A 535 9.63 -33.76 -34.06
CA GLN A 535 10.61 -34.79 -34.46
C GLN A 535 11.30 -34.52 -35.81
N GLN A 536 10.77 -33.63 -36.66
CA GLN A 536 11.42 -33.24 -37.92
C GLN A 536 12.53 -32.18 -37.73
N ASP A 537 12.65 -31.61 -36.53
CA ASP A 537 13.70 -30.68 -36.12
C ASP A 537 14.28 -31.20 -34.79
N GLU A 538 15.16 -32.21 -34.88
CA GLU A 538 15.67 -33.01 -33.73
C GLU A 538 16.14 -32.14 -32.55
N GLU A 539 16.77 -31.00 -32.83
CA GLU A 539 17.28 -30.09 -31.81
C GLU A 539 16.16 -29.30 -31.12
N LEU A 540 15.20 -28.74 -31.86
CA LEU A 540 14.04 -28.06 -31.27
C LEU A 540 13.15 -29.06 -30.51
N ALA A 541 12.96 -30.26 -31.05
CA ALA A 541 12.25 -31.36 -30.37
C ALA A 541 12.90 -31.68 -29.03
N LEU A 542 14.22 -31.89 -29.03
CA LEU A 542 14.97 -32.23 -27.83
C LEU A 542 14.87 -31.11 -26.78
N ARG A 543 15.00 -29.84 -27.19
CA ARG A 543 14.93 -28.68 -26.29
C ARG A 543 13.53 -28.42 -25.75
N VAL A 544 12.49 -28.48 -26.58
CA VAL A 544 11.07 -28.33 -26.18
C VAL A 544 10.62 -29.48 -25.28
N ALA A 545 11.05 -30.71 -25.57
CA ALA A 545 10.78 -31.88 -24.73
C ALA A 545 11.43 -31.74 -23.35
N LYS A 546 12.72 -31.35 -23.30
CA LYS A 546 13.49 -31.12 -22.06
C LYS A 546 12.91 -30.00 -21.20
N LEU A 547 12.49 -28.88 -21.80
CA LEU A 547 12.05 -27.69 -21.06
C LEU A 547 10.55 -27.67 -20.70
N THR A 548 9.71 -28.47 -21.38
CA THR A 548 8.24 -28.37 -21.22
C THR A 548 7.54 -29.70 -21.00
N LEU A 549 7.84 -30.74 -21.79
CA LEU A 549 7.05 -31.98 -21.81
C LEU A 549 7.38 -32.92 -20.63
N ASP A 550 8.67 -33.12 -20.35
CA ASP A 550 9.13 -33.97 -19.25
C ASP A 550 8.86 -33.41 -17.85
N PRO A 551 9.05 -32.10 -17.61
CA PRO A 551 8.60 -31.44 -16.38
C PRO A 551 7.11 -31.69 -16.07
N LEU A 552 6.29 -31.95 -17.08
CA LEU A 552 4.84 -32.13 -16.94
C LEU A 552 4.44 -33.60 -16.77
N GLY A 553 5.37 -34.57 -16.83
CA GLY A 553 5.10 -36.00 -16.64
C GLY A 553 4.43 -36.69 -17.82
N ILE A 554 4.60 -36.15 -19.03
CA ILE A 554 4.00 -36.71 -20.26
C ILE A 554 4.96 -37.77 -20.81
N ASN A 555 4.57 -39.05 -20.70
CA ASN A 555 5.35 -40.15 -21.24
C ASN A 555 5.14 -40.22 -22.76
N THR A 556 6.00 -39.56 -23.55
CA THR A 556 6.03 -39.76 -25.00
C THR A 556 6.53 -41.17 -25.26
N ARG A 557 5.64 -42.10 -25.69
CA ARG A 557 6.04 -43.45 -26.10
C ARG A 557 7.13 -43.34 -27.18
N GLY A 558 8.39 -43.55 -26.78
CA GLY A 558 9.56 -43.51 -27.68
C GLY A 558 10.65 -42.49 -27.33
N ALA A 559 10.40 -41.47 -26.50
CA ALA A 559 11.50 -40.60 -26.04
C ALA A 559 12.11 -41.13 -24.74
N LYS A 560 13.43 -41.17 -24.65
CA LYS A 560 14.13 -41.43 -23.37
C LYS A 560 13.71 -40.37 -22.37
N ARG A 561 13.37 -40.81 -21.15
CA ARG A 561 13.18 -39.92 -19.99
C ARG A 561 14.42 -39.04 -19.87
N VAL A 562 14.23 -37.73 -19.89
CA VAL A 562 15.32 -36.75 -19.74
C VAL A 562 15.87 -36.92 -18.34
N GLU A 563 17.15 -37.26 -18.27
CA GLU A 563 17.79 -37.45 -16.98
C GLU A 563 17.86 -36.11 -16.24
N PRO A 564 17.68 -36.09 -14.91
CA PRO A 564 17.91 -34.96 -14.01
C PRO A 564 18.94 -33.93 -14.48
N ASP A 565 20.13 -34.40 -14.87
CA ASP A 565 21.28 -33.59 -15.25
C ASP A 565 21.05 -32.79 -16.53
N GLU A 566 20.31 -33.35 -17.49
CA GLU A 566 19.95 -32.67 -18.73
C GLU A 566 18.95 -31.53 -18.50
N LEU A 567 18.10 -31.63 -17.47
CA LEU A 567 17.19 -30.56 -17.07
C LEU A 567 17.96 -29.39 -16.44
N VAL A 568 18.98 -29.71 -15.64
CA VAL A 568 19.85 -28.69 -15.04
C VAL A 568 20.68 -28.01 -16.13
N ILE A 569 21.21 -28.75 -17.13
CA ILE A 569 21.88 -28.18 -18.32
C ILE A 569 20.93 -27.26 -19.11
N ALA A 570 19.70 -27.67 -19.37
CA ALA A 570 18.74 -26.83 -20.09
C ALA A 570 18.38 -25.54 -19.32
N THR A 571 18.33 -25.60 -17.98
CA THR A 571 18.12 -24.41 -17.14
C THR A 571 19.34 -23.49 -17.14
N ASP A 572 20.55 -24.07 -17.16
CA ASP A 572 21.83 -23.35 -17.22
C ASP A 572 22.00 -22.63 -18.56
N GLU A 573 21.72 -23.30 -19.68
CA GLU A 573 21.69 -22.71 -21.03
C GLU A 573 20.71 -21.53 -21.11
N LEU A 574 19.52 -21.67 -20.52
CA LEU A 574 18.49 -20.63 -20.51
C LEU A 574 18.92 -19.40 -19.68
N LEU A 575 19.75 -19.60 -18.66
CA LEU A 575 20.30 -18.54 -17.81
C LEU A 575 21.53 -17.87 -18.45
N CYS A 576 22.40 -18.64 -19.12
CA CYS A 576 23.51 -18.12 -19.95
C CYS A 576 22.99 -17.24 -21.10
N MET A 577 21.88 -17.64 -21.74
CA MET A 577 21.23 -16.85 -22.80
C MET A 577 20.79 -15.46 -22.36
N ILE A 578 20.41 -15.27 -21.09
CA ILE A 578 20.02 -13.96 -20.54
C ILE A 578 21.21 -13.01 -20.50
N GLN A 579 22.41 -13.56 -20.31
CA GLN A 579 23.64 -12.82 -20.09
C GLN A 579 24.34 -12.44 -21.40
N SER A 580 24.25 -13.30 -22.43
CA SER A 580 24.81 -13.05 -23.76
C SER A 580 23.86 -12.28 -24.70
N TRP A 581 22.71 -11.80 -24.19
CA TRP A 581 21.67 -11.22 -25.02
C TRP A 581 22.01 -9.79 -25.47
N GLU A 582 22.75 -9.67 -26.57
CA GLU A 582 22.78 -8.44 -27.37
C GLU A 582 21.59 -8.43 -28.32
N VAL A 583 20.47 -7.84 -27.89
CA VAL A 583 19.44 -7.43 -28.85
C VAL A 583 19.87 -6.07 -29.39
N PRO A 584 20.12 -5.88 -30.71
CA PRO A 584 20.21 -4.54 -31.24
C PRO A 584 18.84 -3.89 -30.99
N PRO A 585 18.76 -2.73 -30.31
CA PRO A 585 17.48 -2.06 -30.14
C PRO A 585 16.89 -1.81 -31.53
N PRO A 586 15.54 -1.69 -31.67
CA PRO A 586 14.98 -1.25 -32.94
C PRO A 586 15.73 0.01 -33.38
N PRO A 587 16.12 0.10 -34.66
CA PRO A 587 16.94 1.22 -35.12
C PRO A 587 16.16 2.50 -34.80
N GLN A 588 16.74 3.37 -33.95
CA GLN A 588 16.28 4.73 -33.59
C GLN A 588 15.60 4.97 -32.22
N THR A 589 16.03 4.35 -31.12
CA THR A 589 15.77 4.96 -29.80
C THR A 589 16.93 5.88 -29.39
N ARG A 590 16.74 7.21 -29.59
CA ARG A 590 17.70 8.28 -29.22
C ARG A 590 18.22 8.11 -27.78
N ALA A 591 17.31 7.74 -26.87
CA ALA A 591 17.59 7.52 -25.45
C ALA A 591 18.61 6.41 -25.14
N PHE A 592 18.80 5.41 -26.01
CA PHE A 592 19.80 4.35 -25.79
C PHE A 592 21.18 4.75 -26.36
N ASN A 593 21.18 5.47 -27.49
CA ASN A 593 22.42 5.95 -28.11
C ASN A 593 23.10 7.05 -27.29
N ASP A 594 22.33 7.81 -26.51
CA ASP A 594 22.80 8.85 -25.61
C ASP A 594 23.31 8.29 -24.26
N LEU A 595 23.10 6.99 -23.98
CA LEU A 595 23.70 6.36 -22.80
C LEU A 595 25.21 6.21 -23.00
N PRO A 596 26.01 6.41 -21.93
CA PRO A 596 27.41 6.02 -21.91
C PRO A 596 27.59 4.64 -22.53
N LYS A 597 28.69 4.45 -23.28
CA LYS A 597 29.06 3.12 -23.82
C LYS A 597 29.40 2.11 -22.72
N ASP A 598 29.36 2.53 -21.47
CA ASP A 598 29.43 1.70 -20.29
C ASP A 598 28.36 0.59 -20.34
N GLU A 599 28.85 -0.64 -20.28
CA GLU A 599 28.07 -1.85 -20.42
C GLU A 599 27.10 -2.06 -19.24
N HIS A 600 27.48 -1.63 -18.03
CA HIS A 600 26.63 -1.72 -16.84
C HIS A 600 25.44 -0.76 -16.93
N VAL A 601 25.65 0.46 -17.43
CA VAL A 601 24.59 1.48 -17.61
C VAL A 601 23.56 1.02 -18.63
N ARG A 602 24.00 0.43 -19.74
CA ARG A 602 23.11 -0.10 -20.78
C ARG A 602 22.33 -1.33 -20.31
N ARG A 603 22.97 -2.24 -19.56
CA ARG A 603 22.32 -3.40 -18.91
C ARG A 603 21.28 -2.97 -17.86
N ALA A 604 21.56 -1.93 -17.07
CA ALA A 604 20.62 -1.38 -16.09
C ALA A 604 19.40 -0.73 -16.78
N TRP A 605 19.62 0.01 -17.87
CA TRP A 605 18.55 0.59 -18.68
C TRP A 605 17.65 -0.49 -19.29
N PHE A 606 18.21 -1.57 -19.83
CA PHE A 606 17.41 -2.66 -20.41
C PHE A 606 16.55 -3.38 -19.36
N ARG A 607 17.11 -3.67 -18.17
CA ARG A 607 16.37 -4.24 -17.03
C ARG A 607 15.20 -3.36 -16.61
N ARG A 608 15.36 -2.04 -16.64
CA ARG A 608 14.32 -1.06 -16.29
C ARG A 608 13.18 -1.02 -17.31
N ASN A 609 13.47 -1.29 -18.59
CA ASN A 609 12.52 -1.10 -19.70
C ASN A 609 11.86 -2.39 -20.22
N ASN A 610 12.33 -3.58 -19.84
CA ASN A 610 11.72 -4.88 -20.23
C ASN A 610 11.36 -5.77 -19.02
N PRO A 611 10.57 -5.28 -18.05
CA PRO A 611 10.32 -5.98 -16.79
C PRO A 611 9.54 -7.29 -16.95
N ASP A 612 8.69 -7.42 -17.97
CA ASP A 612 7.84 -8.60 -18.17
C ASP A 612 8.61 -9.80 -18.74
N THR A 613 9.59 -9.56 -19.61
CA THR A 613 10.54 -10.60 -20.07
C THR A 613 11.38 -11.12 -18.91
N TYR A 614 11.89 -10.20 -18.07
CA TYR A 614 12.65 -10.57 -16.88
C TYR A 614 11.80 -11.37 -15.88
N ARG A 615 10.54 -10.93 -15.64
CA ARG A 615 9.58 -11.65 -14.79
C ARG A 615 9.19 -13.02 -15.34
N PHE A 616 9.00 -13.15 -16.65
CA PHE A 616 8.68 -14.45 -17.28
C PHE A 616 9.83 -15.44 -17.13
N VAL A 617 11.06 -14.96 -17.28
CA VAL A 617 12.26 -15.77 -17.13
C VAL A 617 12.53 -16.11 -15.66
N GLU A 618 12.32 -15.18 -14.73
CA GLU A 618 12.35 -15.43 -13.28
C GLU A 618 11.27 -16.45 -12.88
N TYR A 619 10.09 -16.38 -13.51
CA TYR A 619 9.02 -17.35 -13.34
C TYR A 619 9.37 -18.74 -13.90
N LEU A 620 9.92 -18.83 -15.12
CA LEU A 620 10.39 -20.09 -15.70
C LEU A 620 11.52 -20.70 -14.88
N SER A 621 12.44 -19.87 -14.40
CA SER A 621 13.47 -20.28 -13.46
C SER A 621 12.82 -20.83 -12.20
N ARG A 622 11.86 -20.14 -11.59
CA ARG A 622 11.15 -20.60 -10.38
C ARG A 622 10.36 -21.91 -10.58
N GLU A 623 9.71 -22.10 -11.73
CA GLU A 623 8.99 -23.33 -12.08
C GLU A 623 9.95 -24.51 -12.35
N ALA A 624 11.05 -24.26 -13.08
CA ALA A 624 12.11 -25.25 -13.30
C ALA A 624 12.75 -25.65 -11.95
N LEU A 625 13.07 -24.67 -11.10
CA LEU A 625 13.58 -24.84 -9.75
C LEU A 625 12.63 -25.61 -8.82
N GLY A 626 11.31 -25.47 -9.02
CA GLY A 626 10.30 -26.25 -8.30
C GLY A 626 10.32 -27.75 -8.62
N LYS A 627 10.90 -28.14 -9.78
CA LYS A 627 11.04 -29.53 -10.22
C LYS A 627 12.43 -30.10 -9.99
N ILE A 628 13.41 -29.26 -9.69
CA ILE A 628 14.63 -29.66 -9.02
C ILE A 628 14.25 -30.08 -7.59
N ARG A 629 14.01 -31.37 -7.39
CA ARG A 629 13.46 -31.92 -6.14
C ARG A 629 14.56 -32.33 -5.18
N THR A 630 15.68 -32.78 -5.70
CA THR A 630 16.77 -33.31 -4.88
C THR A 630 17.72 -32.18 -4.47
N PRO A 631 18.24 -32.22 -3.24
CA PRO A 631 19.27 -31.30 -2.78
C PRO A 631 20.49 -31.21 -3.72
N GLU A 632 20.92 -32.35 -4.28
CA GLU A 632 22.11 -32.50 -5.12
C GLU A 632 21.97 -31.74 -6.44
N GLN A 633 20.80 -31.84 -7.09
CA GLN A 633 20.54 -31.09 -8.33
C GLN A 633 20.48 -29.57 -8.07
N ARG A 634 20.03 -29.15 -6.88
CA ARG A 634 20.01 -27.72 -6.49
C ARG A 634 21.42 -27.20 -6.26
N ALA A 635 22.27 -28.00 -5.63
CA ALA A 635 23.69 -27.69 -5.48
C ALA A 635 24.40 -27.63 -6.83
N GLY A 636 24.17 -28.59 -7.74
CA GLY A 636 24.77 -28.58 -9.08
C GLY A 636 24.36 -27.38 -9.96
N LEU A 637 23.18 -26.79 -9.74
CA LEU A 637 22.81 -25.53 -10.40
C LEU A 637 23.56 -24.34 -9.81
N LEU A 638 23.61 -24.22 -8.48
CA LEU A 638 24.37 -23.18 -7.77
C LEU A 638 25.86 -23.24 -8.11
N ASP A 639 26.41 -24.45 -8.19
CA ASP A 639 27.79 -24.74 -8.54
C ASP A 639 28.17 -24.13 -9.89
N ARG A 640 27.30 -24.28 -10.91
CA ARG A 640 27.57 -23.76 -12.26
C ARG A 640 27.52 -22.24 -12.36
N PHE A 641 26.61 -21.58 -11.64
CA PHE A 641 26.66 -20.11 -11.50
C PHE A 641 27.95 -19.65 -10.83
N LEU A 642 28.41 -20.40 -9.82
CA LEU A 642 29.65 -20.08 -9.13
C LEU A 642 30.88 -20.30 -10.00
N VAL A 643 30.95 -21.41 -10.74
CA VAL A 643 32.04 -21.66 -11.70
C VAL A 643 32.10 -20.54 -12.75
N ARG A 644 30.96 -20.08 -13.27
CA ARG A 644 30.93 -18.98 -14.25
C ARG A 644 31.43 -17.67 -13.67
N SER A 645 30.95 -17.28 -12.49
CA SER A 645 31.43 -16.09 -11.79
C SER A 645 32.91 -16.20 -11.40
N GLU A 646 33.37 -17.39 -11.02
CA GLU A 646 34.79 -17.66 -10.73
C GLU A 646 35.70 -17.53 -11.95
N LEU A 647 35.25 -18.03 -13.11
CA LEU A 647 35.99 -17.96 -14.37
C LEU A 647 36.01 -16.53 -14.93
N SER A 648 34.94 -15.75 -14.79
CA SER A 648 34.90 -14.36 -15.23
C SER A 648 35.59 -13.40 -14.26
N GLY A 649 35.68 -13.77 -12.98
CA GLY A 649 36.17 -12.90 -11.91
C GLY A 649 35.20 -11.76 -11.54
N ASP A 650 33.97 -11.77 -12.05
CA ASP A 650 32.95 -10.74 -11.86
C ASP A 650 31.77 -11.28 -11.01
N PRO A 651 31.49 -10.70 -9.83
CA PRO A 651 30.35 -11.09 -8.99
C PRO A 651 29.01 -10.53 -9.45
N ALA A 652 28.95 -9.66 -10.47
CA ALA A 652 27.71 -9.08 -10.96
C ALA A 652 26.67 -10.15 -11.34
N GLU A 653 27.12 -11.31 -11.81
CA GLU A 653 26.27 -12.46 -12.11
C GLU A 653 25.55 -13.00 -10.87
N LEU A 654 26.29 -13.22 -9.79
CA LEU A 654 25.73 -13.67 -8.51
C LEU A 654 24.77 -12.63 -7.92
N ILE A 655 25.12 -11.35 -8.02
CA ILE A 655 24.31 -10.24 -7.49
C ILE A 655 23.01 -10.04 -8.27
N ALA A 656 23.05 -10.20 -9.60
CA ALA A 656 21.89 -10.11 -10.47
C ALA A 656 20.86 -11.22 -10.19
N HIS A 657 21.33 -12.41 -9.78
CA HIS A 657 20.48 -13.57 -9.51
C HIS A 657 20.28 -13.86 -8.01
N ARG A 658 20.62 -12.92 -7.12
CA ARG A 658 20.63 -13.14 -5.66
C ARG A 658 19.36 -13.76 -5.09
N GLN A 659 18.17 -13.35 -5.55
CA GLN A 659 16.90 -13.85 -5.00
C GLN A 659 16.65 -15.31 -5.41
N THR A 660 16.94 -15.63 -6.68
CA THR A 660 16.88 -16.99 -7.22
C THR A 660 17.88 -17.88 -6.49
N LEU A 661 19.14 -17.46 -6.43
CA LEU A 661 20.20 -18.22 -5.75
C LEU A 661 19.91 -18.39 -4.26
N GLN A 662 19.37 -17.38 -3.57
CA GLN A 662 18.92 -17.49 -2.19
C GLN A 662 17.85 -18.57 -2.04
N ASN A 663 16.85 -18.60 -2.93
CA ASN A 663 15.79 -19.60 -2.89
C ASN A 663 16.33 -21.01 -3.13
N VAL A 664 17.25 -21.20 -4.09
CA VAL A 664 17.89 -22.51 -4.34
C VAL A 664 18.75 -22.93 -3.14
N PHE A 665 19.52 -22.00 -2.60
CA PHE A 665 20.46 -22.22 -1.51
C PHE A 665 19.77 -22.65 -0.20
N VAL A 666 18.56 -22.15 0.06
CA VAL A 666 17.72 -22.60 1.21
C VAL A 666 17.47 -24.11 1.17
N PHE A 667 17.52 -24.72 0.00
CA PHE A 667 17.10 -26.09 -0.23
C PHE A 667 18.22 -27.08 -0.62
N CYS A 668 19.47 -26.65 -0.75
CA CYS A 668 20.63 -27.54 -0.94
C CYS A 668 20.84 -28.47 0.27
N ALA A 669 21.60 -29.56 0.10
CA ALA A 669 21.88 -30.43 1.22
C ALA A 669 22.75 -29.66 2.21
N PRO A 670 22.66 -29.96 3.51
CA PRO A 670 23.53 -29.32 4.47
C PRO A 670 25.00 -29.36 4.01
N SER A 671 25.58 -30.54 3.78
CA SER A 671 27.01 -30.69 3.40
C SER A 671 27.46 -29.81 2.22
N GLU A 672 26.56 -29.48 1.29
CA GLU A 672 26.86 -28.69 0.08
C GLU A 672 26.80 -27.18 0.33
N LYS A 673 25.90 -26.71 1.22
CA LYS A 673 25.70 -25.26 1.41
C LYS A 673 26.96 -24.57 1.91
N LEU A 674 27.77 -25.21 2.75
CA LEU A 674 28.99 -24.59 3.29
C LEU A 674 30.00 -24.33 2.16
N ALA A 675 30.29 -25.36 1.36
CA ALA A 675 31.19 -25.25 0.21
C ALA A 675 30.69 -24.22 -0.82
N LEU A 676 29.38 -24.21 -1.11
CA LEU A 676 28.79 -23.23 -2.01
C LEU A 676 28.84 -21.80 -1.45
N ALA A 677 28.60 -21.62 -0.16
CA ALA A 677 28.65 -20.30 0.46
C ALA A 677 30.06 -19.73 0.54
N GLU A 678 31.08 -20.53 0.84
CA GLU A 678 32.48 -20.09 0.81
C GLU A 678 32.85 -19.56 -0.58
N ARG A 679 32.45 -20.28 -1.63
CA ARG A 679 32.65 -19.86 -3.02
C ARG A 679 31.87 -18.58 -3.36
N ILE A 680 30.61 -18.48 -2.92
CA ILE A 680 29.80 -17.25 -3.08
C ILE A 680 30.50 -16.08 -2.39
N PHE A 681 30.98 -16.25 -1.16
CA PHE A 681 31.65 -15.18 -0.42
C PHE A 681 32.95 -14.75 -1.07
N ASN A 682 33.77 -15.70 -1.54
CA ASN A 682 35.01 -15.39 -2.27
C ASN A 682 34.76 -14.58 -3.54
N GLN A 683 33.62 -14.80 -4.23
CA GLN A 683 33.23 -13.97 -5.36
C GLN A 683 32.70 -12.60 -4.93
N LEU A 684 31.80 -12.55 -3.94
CA LEU A 684 31.24 -11.29 -3.45
C LEU A 684 32.31 -10.34 -2.89
N ASP A 685 33.41 -10.87 -2.34
CA ASP A 685 34.53 -10.08 -1.83
C ASP A 685 35.36 -9.42 -2.95
N ARG A 686 35.12 -9.79 -4.22
CA ARG A 686 35.68 -9.14 -5.41
C ARG A 686 34.79 -8.05 -5.99
N ALA A 687 33.63 -7.76 -5.38
CA ALA A 687 32.67 -6.80 -5.89
C ALA A 687 33.25 -5.38 -5.95
N SER A 688 32.92 -4.66 -7.02
CA SER A 688 33.27 -3.25 -7.17
C SER A 688 32.56 -2.39 -6.12
N SER A 689 33.03 -1.16 -5.90
CA SER A 689 32.37 -0.21 -4.99
C SER A 689 30.92 0.12 -5.41
N ALA A 690 30.58 -0.03 -6.70
CA ALA A 690 29.23 0.21 -7.21
C ALA A 690 28.23 -0.90 -6.81
N ASP A 691 28.71 -2.12 -6.52
CA ASP A 691 27.88 -3.29 -6.19
C ASP A 691 27.99 -3.71 -4.71
N GLU A 692 28.74 -2.94 -3.91
CA GLU A 692 29.14 -3.34 -2.57
C GLU A 692 27.94 -3.49 -1.60
N ILE A 693 26.92 -2.65 -1.74
CA ILE A 693 25.72 -2.68 -0.89
C ILE A 693 24.94 -3.98 -1.16
N GLU A 694 24.74 -4.33 -2.42
CA GLU A 694 24.05 -5.52 -2.87
C GLU A 694 24.84 -6.78 -2.50
N ALA A 695 26.16 -6.77 -2.68
CA ALA A 695 27.05 -7.85 -2.27
C ALA A 695 26.98 -8.11 -0.77
N ARG A 696 27.07 -7.06 0.07
CA ARG A 696 26.91 -7.17 1.53
C ARG A 696 25.53 -7.70 1.92
N SER A 697 24.47 -7.24 1.24
CA SER A 697 23.10 -7.72 1.46
C SER A 697 22.97 -9.21 1.12
N PHE A 698 23.49 -9.64 -0.03
CA PHE A 698 23.44 -11.04 -0.44
C PHE A 698 24.27 -11.94 0.48
N ARG A 699 25.47 -11.51 0.87
CA ARG A 699 26.33 -12.17 1.86
C ARG A 699 25.59 -12.38 3.18
N ARG A 700 24.92 -11.34 3.69
CA ARG A 700 24.11 -11.41 4.93
C ARG A 700 22.98 -12.45 4.81
N GLN A 701 22.33 -12.54 3.66
CA GLN A 701 21.25 -13.50 3.42
C GLN A 701 21.74 -14.95 3.34
N ILE A 702 22.81 -15.21 2.57
CA ILE A 702 23.43 -16.55 2.50
C ILE A 702 23.96 -16.98 3.87
N THR A 703 24.60 -16.05 4.60
CA THR A 703 25.00 -16.26 5.99
C THR A 703 23.78 -16.66 6.83
N LYS A 704 22.70 -15.89 6.83
CA LYS A 704 21.47 -16.23 7.57
C LYS A 704 20.92 -17.62 7.21
N ASN A 705 21.00 -18.04 5.95
CA ASN A 705 20.56 -19.35 5.50
C ASN A 705 21.49 -20.49 5.96
N LEU A 706 22.81 -20.33 5.83
CA LEU A 706 23.78 -21.25 6.45
C LEU A 706 23.51 -21.40 7.94
N GLN A 707 23.24 -20.27 8.58
CA GLN A 707 22.95 -20.22 9.99
C GLN A 707 21.64 -20.92 10.37
N GLY A 708 20.65 -20.98 9.47
CA GLY A 708 19.41 -21.74 9.64
C GLY A 708 19.54 -23.24 9.31
N SER A 709 20.56 -23.65 8.55
CA SER A 709 20.69 -25.00 7.99
C SER A 709 21.51 -26.00 8.82
N GLN A 710 21.92 -25.64 10.05
CA GLN A 710 22.64 -26.52 10.99
C GLN A 710 24.04 -27.05 10.55
N LEU A 711 24.75 -26.39 9.62
CA LEU A 711 26.03 -26.90 9.08
C LEU A 711 27.31 -26.45 9.73
N LEU A 712 27.31 -25.24 10.26
CA LEU A 712 28.29 -24.93 11.27
C LEU A 712 27.80 -25.73 12.46
N GLU A 713 28.58 -26.72 12.90
CA GLU A 713 28.44 -27.30 14.23
C GLU A 713 28.15 -26.11 15.13
N ARG A 714 26.90 -26.00 15.60
CA ARG A 714 26.59 -25.01 16.60
C ARG A 714 27.41 -25.48 17.77
N GLU A 715 28.58 -24.88 17.97
CA GLU A 715 29.25 -24.98 19.24
C GLU A 715 28.18 -24.63 20.24
N SER A 716 27.85 -25.61 21.08
CA SER A 716 26.86 -25.43 22.13
C SER A 716 27.25 -24.15 22.85
N PHE A 717 26.36 -23.16 22.82
CA PHE A 717 26.65 -21.86 23.40
C PHE A 717 27.12 -22.06 24.85
N SER A 718 28.38 -21.73 25.09
CA SER A 718 29.08 -21.96 26.35
C SER A 718 29.36 -20.62 26.99
N LEU A 719 28.85 -20.43 28.21
CA LEU A 719 29.23 -19.29 29.04
C LEU A 719 30.68 -19.42 29.57
N ARG A 720 31.36 -20.55 29.38
CA ARG A 720 32.75 -20.70 29.86
C ARG A 720 33.69 -19.73 29.16
N ASP A 721 33.43 -19.46 27.88
CA ASP A 721 34.23 -18.59 27.03
C ASP A 721 33.76 -17.12 27.10
N ALA A 722 32.67 -16.87 27.83
CA ALA A 722 32.18 -15.53 28.05
C ALA A 722 33.09 -14.77 29.03
N SER A 723 33.43 -13.52 28.73
CA SER A 723 34.22 -12.68 29.64
C SER A 723 33.31 -11.73 30.45
N GLY A 724 33.87 -11.18 31.53
CA GLY A 724 33.22 -10.14 32.32
C GLY A 724 31.96 -10.62 33.05
N VAL A 725 30.90 -9.83 32.93
CA VAL A 725 29.67 -9.98 33.75
C VAL A 725 28.90 -11.25 33.42
N TRP A 726 29.13 -11.84 32.25
CA TRP A 726 28.54 -13.11 31.86
C TRP A 726 28.95 -14.29 32.75
N GLN A 727 30.06 -14.19 33.49
CA GLN A 727 30.49 -15.22 34.44
C GLN A 727 29.55 -15.35 35.65
N GLU A 728 28.70 -14.36 35.89
CA GLU A 728 27.63 -14.43 36.90
C GLU A 728 26.41 -15.23 36.43
N TYR A 729 26.40 -15.69 35.16
CA TYR A 729 25.33 -16.50 34.62
C TYR A 729 25.76 -17.97 34.53
N GLN A 730 24.77 -18.84 34.50
CA GLN A 730 24.88 -20.25 34.18
C GLN A 730 23.85 -20.62 33.12
N THR A 731 24.19 -21.57 32.26
CA THR A 731 23.28 -22.12 31.27
C THR A 731 22.52 -23.31 31.87
N LYS A 732 21.19 -23.29 31.74
CA LYS A 732 20.30 -24.40 32.02
C LYS A 732 19.67 -24.86 30.71
N LYS A 733 19.84 -26.15 30.40
CA LYS A 733 19.17 -26.80 29.27
C LYS A 733 17.78 -27.26 29.70
N ILE A 734 16.77 -26.91 28.92
CA ILE A 734 15.40 -27.43 29.06
C ILE A 734 15.17 -28.37 27.89
N VAL A 735 15.31 -29.68 28.14
CA VAL A 735 15.25 -30.71 27.10
C VAL A 735 13.79 -31.02 26.79
N LEU A 736 13.40 -30.91 25.52
CA LEU A 736 12.07 -31.28 25.03
C LEU A 736 12.11 -32.70 24.48
N SER A 737 11.16 -33.54 24.90
CA SER A 737 11.00 -34.91 24.39
C SER A 737 9.74 -35.05 23.53
N ASP A 738 9.73 -36.02 22.62
CA ASP A 738 8.53 -36.41 21.85
C ASP A 738 7.79 -35.28 21.11
N ILE A 739 8.53 -34.31 20.54
CA ILE A 739 7.92 -33.25 19.73
C ILE A 739 7.20 -33.90 18.53
N PRO A 740 5.90 -33.66 18.33
CA PRO A 740 5.14 -34.26 17.25
C PRO A 740 5.78 -34.00 15.88
N PRO A 741 5.89 -35.01 14.99
CA PRO A 741 6.52 -34.84 13.68
C PRO A 741 5.74 -33.90 12.74
N GLN A 742 4.49 -33.57 13.07
CA GLN A 742 3.70 -32.57 12.34
C GLN A 742 4.12 -31.13 12.66
N ASN A 743 4.92 -30.90 13.72
CA ASN A 743 5.46 -29.59 14.05
C ASN A 743 6.63 -29.28 13.11
N ASN A 744 6.39 -28.41 12.12
CA ASN A 744 7.39 -28.12 11.09
C ASN A 744 8.48 -27.15 11.60
N GLN A 745 8.07 -26.08 12.30
CA GLN A 745 8.96 -25.01 12.72
C GLN A 745 8.39 -24.35 13.97
N LEU A 746 9.25 -24.06 14.96
CA LEU A 746 8.88 -23.20 16.08
C LEU A 746 8.76 -21.76 15.57
N LEU A 747 7.54 -21.23 15.56
CA LEU A 747 7.24 -19.87 15.13
C LEU A 747 7.46 -18.87 16.25
N TRP A 748 7.22 -19.29 17.48
CA TRP A 748 7.16 -18.41 18.64
C TRP A 748 7.36 -19.17 19.94
N LEU A 749 7.89 -18.45 20.93
CA LEU A 749 8.11 -18.89 22.30
C LEU A 749 7.69 -17.75 23.23
N ASP A 750 7.13 -18.07 24.39
CA ASP A 750 6.78 -17.13 25.45
C ASP A 750 6.57 -17.88 26.78
N ILE A 751 6.22 -17.14 27.84
CA ILE A 751 6.07 -17.67 29.18
C ILE A 751 4.71 -17.26 29.73
N ASP A 752 3.89 -18.26 30.03
CA ASP A 752 2.66 -18.07 30.79
C ASP A 752 3.02 -18.03 32.28
N GLN A 753 2.83 -16.86 32.90
CA GLN A 753 3.11 -16.64 34.33
C GLN A 753 1.84 -16.70 35.19
N ASN A 754 0.69 -17.07 34.63
CA ASN A 754 -0.55 -17.14 35.40
C ASN A 754 -0.44 -18.14 36.55
N ALA A 755 -1.08 -17.86 37.68
CA ALA A 755 -0.94 -18.66 38.91
C ALA A 755 -1.24 -20.17 38.70
N ASP A 756 -2.12 -20.50 37.76
CA ASP A 756 -2.50 -21.88 37.42
C ASP A 756 -1.40 -22.67 36.70
N SER A 757 -0.39 -22.00 36.15
CA SER A 757 0.75 -22.62 35.44
C SER A 757 1.83 -23.20 36.38
N GLY A 758 1.59 -23.17 37.70
CA GLY A 758 2.50 -23.72 38.70
C GLY A 758 3.66 -22.77 39.07
N PRO A 759 4.47 -23.16 40.07
CA PRO A 759 5.54 -22.32 40.59
C PRO A 759 6.63 -22.07 39.53
N GLY A 760 6.63 -20.85 38.98
CA GLY A 760 7.63 -20.38 38.01
C GLY A 760 7.08 -20.11 36.61
N GLY A 761 5.87 -20.56 36.28
CA GLY A 761 5.27 -20.45 34.95
C GLY A 761 5.47 -21.67 34.05
N GLU A 762 4.83 -21.66 32.89
CA GLU A 762 5.04 -22.63 31.81
C GLU A 762 5.60 -21.95 30.56
N ILE A 763 6.45 -22.67 29.83
CA ILE A 763 6.92 -22.24 28.52
C ILE A 763 5.85 -22.59 27.49
N VAL A 764 5.40 -21.59 26.74
CA VAL A 764 4.43 -21.75 25.67
C VAL A 764 5.14 -21.68 24.32
N MET A 765 4.85 -22.65 23.47
CA MET A 765 5.45 -22.83 22.14
C MET A 765 4.35 -22.77 21.07
N GLY A 766 4.59 -21.96 20.04
CA GLY A 766 3.74 -21.90 18.85
C GLY A 766 4.43 -22.56 17.66
N TRP A 767 3.87 -23.66 17.17
CA TRP A 767 4.43 -24.44 16.06
C TRP A 767 3.65 -24.23 14.76
N SER A 768 4.34 -24.12 13.64
CA SER A 768 3.72 -24.10 12.31
C SER A 768 3.20 -25.48 11.91
N ARG A 769 1.94 -25.55 11.45
CA ARG A 769 1.30 -26.77 10.91
C ARG A 769 0.41 -26.44 9.71
N LYS A 770 0.85 -26.75 8.47
CA LYS A 770 0.02 -26.69 7.23
C LYS A 770 -0.97 -25.49 7.16
N GLY A 771 -0.52 -24.27 7.42
CA GLY A 771 -1.35 -23.06 7.38
C GLY A 771 -2.07 -22.69 8.69
N ASN A 772 -1.91 -23.50 9.73
CA ASN A 772 -2.36 -23.28 11.10
C ASN A 772 -1.16 -23.20 12.06
N MET A 773 -1.45 -22.89 13.32
CA MET A 773 -0.50 -22.87 14.43
C MET A 773 -0.96 -23.79 15.57
N SER A 774 -0.10 -24.72 15.99
CA SER A 774 -0.34 -25.55 17.18
C SER A 774 0.30 -24.92 18.39
N ILE A 775 -0.45 -24.77 19.48
CA ILE A 775 0.06 -24.25 20.75
C ILE A 775 0.34 -25.41 21.69
N GLU A 776 1.53 -25.42 22.28
CA GLU A 776 1.98 -26.45 23.22
C GLU A 776 2.63 -25.80 24.45
N ARG A 777 2.55 -26.47 25.61
CA ARG A 777 3.09 -26.03 26.90
C ARG A 777 4.11 -27.02 27.42
N VAL A 778 5.14 -26.54 28.10
CA VAL A 778 6.13 -27.38 28.80
C VAL A 778 6.63 -26.65 30.04
N GLY A 779 6.85 -27.37 31.15
CA GLY A 779 7.45 -26.79 32.35
C GLY A 779 8.94 -26.48 32.17
N PHE A 780 9.51 -25.66 33.05
CA PHE A 780 10.96 -25.35 33.06
C PHE A 780 11.87 -26.55 33.38
N GLY A 781 11.29 -27.69 33.77
CA GLY A 781 12.01 -28.97 33.88
C GLY A 781 12.22 -29.68 32.54
N GLY A 782 11.57 -29.23 31.46
CA GLY A 782 11.54 -29.89 30.16
C GLY A 782 10.50 -31.01 30.12
N GLY A 783 10.75 -32.01 29.27
CA GLY A 783 9.87 -33.14 29.02
C GLY A 783 9.02 -32.97 27.76
N ARG A 784 7.91 -33.71 27.69
CA ARG A 784 7.05 -33.73 26.51
C ARG A 784 6.16 -32.49 26.47
N PRO A 785 6.24 -31.65 25.41
CA PRO A 785 5.28 -30.58 25.20
C PRO A 785 3.85 -31.12 25.13
N VAL A 786 2.94 -30.51 25.89
CA VAL A 786 1.52 -30.85 25.93
C VAL A 786 0.75 -29.85 25.10
N LYS A 787 -0.04 -30.34 24.14
CA LYS A 787 -0.88 -29.49 23.30
C LYS A 787 -1.94 -28.77 24.14
N PHE A 788 -2.09 -27.46 23.91
CA PHE A 788 -3.14 -26.64 24.52
C PHE A 788 -4.18 -26.27 23.47
N GLY A 789 -5.34 -26.93 23.50
CA GLY A 789 -6.47 -26.62 22.61
C GLY A 789 -6.35 -27.12 21.16
N PRO A 790 -7.35 -26.79 20.33
CA PRO A 790 -7.30 -26.99 18.88
C PRO A 790 -6.18 -26.18 18.19
N ASP A 791 -5.85 -26.52 16.94
CA ASP A 791 -4.93 -25.70 16.14
C ASP A 791 -5.58 -24.34 15.81
N VAL A 792 -4.82 -23.25 15.96
CA VAL A 792 -5.24 -21.89 15.66
C VAL A 792 -5.14 -21.62 14.16
N PRO A 793 -6.20 -21.12 13.49
CA PRO A 793 -6.15 -20.84 12.07
C PRO A 793 -5.22 -19.67 11.74
N GLY A 794 -4.54 -19.80 10.60
CA GLY A 794 -3.55 -18.83 10.13
C GLY A 794 -2.15 -19.09 10.67
N THR A 795 -1.17 -18.45 10.04
CA THR A 795 0.22 -18.44 10.49
C THR A 795 0.63 -17.00 10.73
N PRO A 796 1.46 -16.69 11.74
CA PRO A 796 1.98 -15.34 11.91
C PRO A 796 2.64 -14.87 10.62
N GLN A 797 2.51 -13.57 10.28
CA GLN A 797 3.28 -13.04 9.16
C GLN A 797 4.78 -13.23 9.44
N PRO A 798 5.61 -13.48 8.41
CA PRO A 798 7.06 -13.37 8.56
C PRO A 798 7.38 -12.04 9.26
N PHE A 799 8.23 -12.07 10.29
CA PHE A 799 8.67 -10.90 11.07
C PHE A 799 7.71 -10.32 12.11
N GLN A 800 6.45 -10.78 12.21
CA GLN A 800 5.57 -10.42 13.32
C GLN A 800 5.28 -11.68 14.15
N PRO A 801 5.77 -11.78 15.39
CA PRO A 801 5.36 -12.87 16.26
C PRO A 801 3.83 -12.83 16.46
N PRO A 802 3.18 -13.96 16.74
CA PRO A 802 1.80 -13.93 17.20
C PRO A 802 1.70 -13.04 18.45
N MET A 803 0.62 -12.29 18.55
CA MET A 803 0.33 -11.50 19.74
C MET A 803 -0.50 -12.35 20.68
N ILE A 804 0.00 -12.57 21.90
CA ILE A 804 -0.63 -13.49 22.84
C ILE A 804 -0.84 -12.79 24.18
N ALA A 805 -2.00 -13.02 24.77
CA ALA A 805 -2.31 -12.66 26.14
C ALA A 805 -2.90 -13.87 26.86
N TYR A 806 -2.55 -14.04 28.13
CA TYR A 806 -2.96 -15.19 28.95
C TYR A 806 -4.03 -14.76 29.94
N GLY A 807 -5.27 -15.21 29.72
CA GLY A 807 -6.29 -15.20 30.76
C GLY A 807 -6.24 -16.46 31.62
N PRO A 808 -7.03 -16.51 32.70
CA PRO A 808 -7.07 -17.67 33.61
C PRO A 808 -7.54 -18.95 32.90
N GLU A 809 -8.52 -18.85 32.00
CA GLU A 809 -9.12 -20.03 31.34
C GLU A 809 -8.86 -20.11 29.83
N ALA A 810 -8.20 -19.10 29.25
CA ALA A 810 -8.04 -18.98 27.81
C ALA A 810 -6.76 -18.23 27.42
N MET A 811 -6.20 -18.59 26.28
CA MET A 811 -5.22 -17.77 25.57
C MET A 811 -5.93 -16.94 24.50
N TYR A 812 -5.52 -15.68 24.38
CA TYR A 812 -6.01 -14.77 23.34
C TYR A 812 -4.89 -14.56 22.34
N ILE A 813 -5.12 -14.95 21.09
CA ILE A 813 -4.07 -15.06 20.07
C ILE A 813 -4.50 -14.28 18.82
N ALA A 814 -3.73 -13.27 18.43
CA ALA A 814 -3.88 -12.63 17.12
C ALA A 814 -2.79 -13.13 16.15
N THR A 815 -3.22 -13.56 14.97
CA THR A 815 -2.36 -14.07 13.88
C THR A 815 -2.51 -13.17 12.65
N ASN A 816 -2.09 -13.63 11.46
CA ASN A 816 -2.42 -12.94 10.20
C ASN A 816 -3.89 -13.03 9.80
N SER A 817 -4.70 -13.77 10.56
CA SER A 817 -6.13 -13.91 10.35
C SER A 817 -6.86 -12.69 10.94
N ALA A 818 -7.95 -12.27 10.29
CA ALA A 818 -8.85 -11.23 10.78
C ALA A 818 -9.29 -11.47 12.25
N GLY A 819 -9.13 -10.45 13.10
CA GLY A 819 -9.51 -10.44 14.50
C GLY A 819 -8.50 -11.10 15.43
N PHE A 820 -9.00 -11.70 16.51
CA PHE A 820 -8.22 -12.58 17.38
C PHE A 820 -8.99 -13.86 17.71
N THR A 821 -8.25 -14.84 18.21
CA THR A 821 -8.73 -16.16 18.59
C THR A 821 -8.70 -16.31 20.10
N ILE A 822 -9.80 -16.79 20.68
CA ILE A 822 -9.88 -17.26 22.06
C ILE A 822 -9.67 -18.77 22.05
N LEU A 823 -8.50 -19.20 22.49
CA LEU A 823 -8.08 -20.59 22.57
C LEU A 823 -8.27 -21.12 23.99
N ARG A 824 -9.09 -22.15 24.15
CA ARG A 824 -9.30 -22.89 25.40
C ARG A 824 -8.83 -24.33 25.23
N ALA A 825 -8.70 -25.06 26.33
CA ALA A 825 -8.23 -26.45 26.33
C ALA A 825 -8.98 -27.36 25.35
N ASN A 826 -10.28 -27.14 25.13
CA ASN A 826 -11.14 -27.99 24.29
C ASN A 826 -11.90 -27.22 23.20
N SER A 827 -11.70 -25.92 23.06
CA SER A 827 -12.46 -25.11 22.10
C SER A 827 -11.65 -23.94 21.57
N ILE A 828 -12.08 -23.45 20.42
CA ILE A 828 -11.53 -22.28 19.76
C ILE A 828 -12.70 -21.40 19.32
N GLU A 829 -12.60 -20.11 19.58
CA GLU A 829 -13.59 -19.11 19.21
C GLU A 829 -12.87 -17.95 18.53
N ARG A 830 -13.47 -17.37 17.50
CA ARG A 830 -12.89 -16.25 16.77
C ARG A 830 -13.72 -15.00 17.00
N VAL A 831 -13.04 -13.89 17.23
CA VAL A 831 -13.66 -12.58 17.43
C VAL A 831 -13.11 -11.64 16.37
N THR A 832 -13.97 -11.30 15.41
CA THR A 832 -13.71 -10.41 14.27
C THR A 832 -14.60 -9.17 14.36
N GLN A 833 -14.51 -8.30 13.36
CA GLN A 833 -15.41 -7.15 13.22
C GLN A 833 -16.88 -7.57 13.10
N GLN A 834 -17.18 -8.76 12.57
CA GLN A 834 -18.55 -9.30 12.52
C GLN A 834 -19.11 -9.58 13.92
N GLU A 835 -18.26 -9.98 14.87
CA GLU A 835 -18.62 -10.17 16.27
C GLU A 835 -18.49 -8.89 17.12
N GLY A 836 -18.35 -7.72 16.48
CA GLY A 836 -18.36 -6.42 17.14
C GLY A 836 -16.98 -5.87 17.52
N ALA A 837 -15.87 -6.50 17.09
CA ALA A 837 -14.56 -5.87 17.24
C ALA A 837 -14.49 -4.56 16.43
N PRO A 838 -13.83 -3.50 16.94
CA PRO A 838 -13.63 -2.25 16.19
C PRO A 838 -12.93 -2.43 14.82
N SER A 839 -12.06 -3.44 14.68
CA SER A 839 -11.34 -3.76 13.45
C SER A 839 -10.90 -5.22 13.44
N ASP A 840 -10.68 -5.78 12.25
CA ASP A 840 -10.03 -7.08 12.07
C ASP A 840 -8.51 -7.05 12.24
N SER A 841 -7.89 -5.86 12.29
CA SER A 841 -6.44 -5.72 12.41
C SER A 841 -6.05 -5.52 13.87
N VAL A 842 -5.78 -6.64 14.56
CA VAL A 842 -5.28 -6.63 15.95
C VAL A 842 -3.76 -6.50 15.96
N LEU A 843 -3.26 -5.51 16.69
CA LEU A 843 -1.83 -5.19 16.79
C LEU A 843 -1.22 -5.67 18.10
N ARG A 844 -1.90 -5.52 19.24
CA ARG A 844 -1.42 -5.98 20.56
C ARG A 844 -2.58 -6.47 21.41
N LEU A 845 -2.27 -7.41 22.30
CA LEU A 845 -3.17 -7.96 23.29
C LEU A 845 -2.50 -7.86 24.66
N ALA A 846 -3.27 -7.54 25.69
CA ALA A 846 -2.83 -7.66 27.07
C ALA A 846 -3.99 -8.08 27.95
N TRP A 847 -3.78 -9.11 28.77
CA TRP A 847 -4.72 -9.48 29.80
C TRP A 847 -4.44 -8.63 31.04
N TYR A 848 -5.48 -8.03 31.62
CA TYR A 848 -5.37 -7.28 32.86
C TYR A 848 -6.63 -7.54 33.69
N ARG A 849 -6.43 -8.21 34.82
CA ARG A 849 -7.48 -8.66 35.75
C ARG A 849 -8.50 -9.60 35.10
N ASP A 850 -9.66 -9.07 34.75
CA ASP A 850 -10.85 -9.79 34.26
C ASP A 850 -11.16 -9.47 32.80
N ARG A 851 -10.25 -8.76 32.12
CA ARG A 851 -10.50 -8.15 30.82
C ARG A 851 -9.30 -8.28 29.89
N LEU A 852 -9.61 -8.35 28.60
CA LEU A 852 -8.63 -8.32 27.53
C LEU A 852 -8.57 -6.92 26.93
N PHE A 853 -7.42 -6.27 27.02
CA PHE A 853 -7.15 -5.02 26.32
C PHE A 853 -6.64 -5.35 24.92
N VAL A 854 -7.29 -4.78 23.91
CA VAL A 854 -7.03 -5.05 22.51
C VAL A 854 -6.68 -3.74 21.81
N ALA A 855 -5.43 -3.67 21.35
CA ALA A 855 -5.00 -2.64 20.43
C ALA A 855 -5.31 -3.08 19.00
N PHE A 856 -6.19 -2.34 18.35
CA PHE A 856 -6.46 -2.48 16.93
C PHE A 856 -5.62 -1.48 16.14
N ARG A 857 -5.65 -1.62 14.82
CA ARG A 857 -5.33 -0.52 13.93
C ARG A 857 -6.31 0.62 14.18
N ASP A 858 -5.77 1.78 14.57
CA ASP A 858 -6.51 3.03 14.72
C ASP A 858 -7.58 3.05 15.83
N ALA A 859 -7.58 2.06 16.72
CA ALA A 859 -8.47 1.99 17.88
C ALA A 859 -7.85 1.22 19.05
N PHE A 860 -8.29 1.53 20.27
CA PHE A 860 -7.93 0.82 21.49
C PHE A 860 -9.21 0.52 22.27
N ALA A 861 -9.42 -0.75 22.62
CA ALA A 861 -10.65 -1.18 23.27
C ALA A 861 -10.40 -2.26 24.33
N VAL A 862 -11.40 -2.45 25.17
CA VAL A 862 -11.49 -3.53 26.16
C VAL A 862 -12.51 -4.55 25.66
N TYR A 863 -12.12 -5.81 25.60
CA TYR A 863 -13.02 -6.92 25.40
C TYR A 863 -13.37 -7.54 26.76
N HIS A 864 -14.67 -7.70 27.01
CA HIS A 864 -15.22 -8.37 28.18
C HIS A 864 -15.57 -9.81 27.82
N PRO A 865 -14.76 -10.82 28.19
CA PRO A 865 -14.97 -12.19 27.70
C PRO A 865 -16.30 -12.81 28.14
N GLU A 866 -16.77 -12.50 29.34
CA GLU A 866 -18.05 -12.99 29.86
C GLU A 866 -19.25 -12.43 29.08
N LYS A 867 -19.21 -11.14 28.75
CA LYS A 867 -20.29 -10.44 28.06
C LYS A 867 -20.19 -10.54 26.53
N LYS A 868 -19.01 -10.91 26.02
CA LYS A 868 -18.64 -10.86 24.60
C LYS A 868 -18.88 -9.48 23.98
N THR A 869 -18.61 -8.42 24.73
CA THR A 869 -18.78 -7.03 24.29
C THR A 869 -17.47 -6.28 24.30
N PHE A 870 -17.37 -5.27 23.43
CA PHE A 870 -16.27 -4.31 23.44
C PHE A 870 -16.68 -2.98 24.08
N GLU A 871 -15.76 -2.42 24.87
CA GLU A 871 -15.79 -1.03 25.32
C GLU A 871 -14.66 -0.27 24.60
N LEU A 872 -15.01 0.68 23.74
CA LEU A 872 -14.04 1.46 22.99
C LEU A 872 -13.44 2.56 23.89
N LEU A 873 -12.12 2.49 24.12
CA LEU A 873 -11.39 3.46 24.95
C LEU A 873 -10.88 4.65 24.14
N ALA A 874 -10.42 4.40 22.91
CA ALA A 874 -9.97 5.44 21.99
C ALA A 874 -10.11 4.98 20.53
N SER A 875 -10.33 5.92 19.62
CA SER A 875 -10.43 5.69 18.19
C SER A 875 -9.98 6.93 17.40
N SER A 876 -9.22 6.69 16.34
CA SER A 876 -8.86 7.74 15.37
C SER A 876 -10.09 8.42 14.74
N LEU A 877 -11.22 7.69 14.72
CA LEU A 877 -12.49 8.11 14.12
C LEU A 877 -13.41 8.81 15.11
N SER A 878 -12.99 8.97 16.37
CA SER A 878 -13.78 9.69 17.36
C SER A 878 -13.89 11.17 16.98
N ILE A 879 -15.13 11.64 16.84
CA ILE A 879 -15.46 13.02 16.49
C ILE A 879 -15.25 13.93 17.71
N GLU A 880 -15.56 13.43 18.90
CA GLU A 880 -15.41 14.13 20.17
C GLU A 880 -14.33 13.41 20.99
N PRO A 881 -13.07 13.88 20.98
CA PRO A 881 -11.97 13.25 21.69
C PRO A 881 -12.28 13.12 23.18
N LYS A 882 -12.40 11.89 23.67
CA LYS A 882 -12.65 11.62 25.10
C LYS A 882 -11.37 11.62 25.93
N ASN A 883 -10.22 11.53 25.27
CA ASN A 883 -8.90 11.51 25.87
C ASN A 883 -7.83 11.94 24.86
N GLU A 884 -6.59 12.03 25.32
CA GLU A 884 -5.44 12.57 24.56
C GLU A 884 -5.06 11.74 23.32
N ILE A 885 -5.46 10.47 23.28
CA ILE A 885 -5.15 9.57 22.15
C ILE A 885 -6.32 9.44 21.16
N ASP A 886 -7.48 10.02 21.52
CA ASP A 886 -8.73 9.94 20.77
C ASP A 886 -8.82 11.02 19.68
N GLY A 887 -9.49 10.69 18.57
CA GLY A 887 -9.53 11.55 17.38
C GLY A 887 -8.14 11.75 16.75
N ARG A 888 -8.02 12.65 15.77
CA ARG A 888 -6.73 13.08 15.18
C ARG A 888 -6.01 12.09 14.26
N GLY A 889 -6.74 11.20 13.57
CA GLY A 889 -6.16 10.38 12.49
C GLY A 889 -5.45 9.10 12.97
N SER A 890 -4.75 8.42 12.06
CA SER A 890 -4.27 7.04 12.26
C SER A 890 -3.18 6.93 13.34
N PHE A 891 -3.30 5.92 14.21
CA PHE A 891 -2.29 5.55 15.20
C PHE A 891 -2.25 4.04 15.46
N PHE A 892 -1.13 3.58 16.01
CA PHE A 892 -0.90 2.19 16.38
C PHE A 892 -0.37 2.10 17.80
N ILE A 893 -0.89 1.18 18.61
CA ILE A 893 -0.23 0.78 19.85
C ILE A 893 0.75 -0.36 19.51
N THR A 894 2.03 -0.06 19.60
CA THR A 894 3.12 -0.97 19.19
C THR A 894 3.67 -1.81 20.35
N SER A 895 3.26 -1.52 21.59
CA SER A 895 3.51 -2.37 22.75
C SER A 895 2.44 -2.14 23.81
N LEU A 896 2.09 -3.18 24.56
CA LEU A 896 1.06 -3.14 25.61
C LEU A 896 1.48 -4.10 26.73
N ILE A 897 1.75 -3.57 27.92
CA ILE A 897 2.23 -4.34 29.09
C ILE A 897 1.28 -4.10 30.26
N PRO A 898 0.64 -5.14 30.82
CA PRO A 898 -0.17 -5.00 32.03
C PRO A 898 0.72 -4.84 33.27
N ASP A 899 0.27 -4.03 34.22
CA ASP A 899 0.91 -3.83 35.53
C ASP A 899 -0.18 -3.86 36.61
N GLU A 900 -0.52 -5.08 37.03
CA GLU A 900 -1.61 -5.31 37.98
C GLU A 900 -1.31 -4.73 39.36
N THR A 901 -0.04 -4.77 39.79
CA THR A 901 0.44 -4.24 41.07
C THR A 901 0.13 -2.76 41.21
N ASN A 902 0.39 -1.96 40.16
CA ASN A 902 0.14 -0.52 40.17
C ASN A 902 -1.20 -0.12 39.53
N GLY A 903 -1.95 -1.11 39.06
CA GLY A 903 -3.27 -0.91 38.50
C GLY A 903 -3.28 -0.16 37.16
N SER A 904 -2.28 -0.39 36.31
CA SER A 904 -2.09 0.34 35.05
C SER A 904 -1.72 -0.58 33.88
N LEU A 905 -1.80 -0.04 32.66
CA LEU A 905 -1.19 -0.59 31.46
C LEU A 905 -0.16 0.39 30.92
N TRP A 906 0.94 -0.14 30.40
CA TRP A 906 2.01 0.63 29.79
C TRP A 906 2.01 0.38 28.29
N MET A 907 2.08 1.43 27.48
CA MET A 907 1.96 1.30 26.05
C MET A 907 2.86 2.25 25.28
N THR A 908 3.32 1.81 24.11
CA THR A 908 3.98 2.68 23.13
C THR A 908 3.00 2.98 22.02
N ILE A 909 2.79 4.26 21.72
CA ILE A 909 1.91 4.70 20.64
C ILE A 909 2.77 5.27 19.52
N GLN A 910 2.54 4.78 18.31
CA GLN A 910 3.05 5.34 17.07
C GLN A 910 1.92 6.09 16.36
N ASP A 911 2.08 7.40 16.24
CA ASP A 911 1.18 8.31 15.55
C ASP A 911 1.61 8.50 14.09
N ASN A 912 0.67 8.29 13.16
CA ASN A 912 0.90 8.56 11.74
C ASN A 912 0.25 9.86 11.29
N ALA A 913 -0.49 10.55 12.16
CA ALA A 913 -1.04 11.86 11.86
C ALA A 913 0.04 12.94 11.89
N VAL A 914 -0.26 14.09 11.29
CA VAL A 914 0.60 15.28 11.33
C VAL A 914 -0.21 16.41 11.99
N PRO A 915 0.28 17.00 13.10
CA PRO A 915 1.49 16.66 13.84
C PRO A 915 1.41 15.29 14.57
N ARG A 916 2.56 14.66 14.83
CA ARG A 916 2.66 13.31 15.45
C ARG A 916 2.58 13.36 16.98
N ASP A 917 1.61 14.08 17.51
CA ASP A 917 1.55 14.42 18.95
C ASP A 917 1.34 13.20 19.85
N ARG A 918 0.78 12.11 19.34
CA ARG A 918 0.55 10.90 20.15
C ARG A 918 1.77 9.98 20.23
N ASN A 919 2.81 10.21 19.42
CA ASN A 919 4.03 9.41 19.48
C ASN A 919 4.58 9.42 20.90
N GLY A 920 4.86 8.25 21.46
CA GLY A 920 5.38 8.21 22.81
C GLY A 920 5.22 6.93 23.59
N PHE A 921 5.72 7.00 24.82
CA PHE A 921 5.46 6.04 25.88
C PHE A 921 4.41 6.58 26.84
N TRP A 922 3.41 5.76 27.14
CA TRP A 922 2.19 6.16 27.83
C TRP A 922 1.87 5.19 28.97
N ARG A 923 1.30 5.74 30.03
CA ARG A 923 0.64 5.01 31.11
C ARG A 923 -0.87 5.18 30.97
N TYR A 924 -1.61 4.09 30.95
CA TYR A 924 -3.07 4.08 31.01
C TYR A 924 -3.53 3.50 32.33
N GLN A 925 -4.43 4.18 33.03
CA GLN A 925 -4.98 3.73 34.31
C GLN A 925 -6.46 3.37 34.15
N PRO A 926 -6.82 2.08 33.99
CA PRO A 926 -8.19 1.67 33.67
C PRO A 926 -9.26 2.16 34.63
N LYS A 927 -8.94 2.28 35.93
CA LYS A 927 -9.92 2.73 36.94
C LYS A 927 -10.31 4.20 36.77
N GLN A 928 -9.35 5.06 36.42
CA GLN A 928 -9.59 6.49 36.21
C GLN A 928 -9.90 6.83 34.75
N ASN A 929 -9.80 5.85 33.84
CA ASN A 929 -9.79 6.07 32.38
C ASN A 929 -8.82 7.19 31.96
N ARG A 930 -7.64 7.22 32.59
CA ARG A 930 -6.65 8.29 32.41
C ARG A 930 -5.48 7.80 31.58
N PHE A 931 -5.14 8.56 30.54
CA PHE A 931 -3.90 8.42 29.78
C PHE A 931 -2.90 9.46 30.28
N GLU A 932 -1.63 9.07 30.36
CA GLU A 932 -0.55 9.94 30.79
C GLU A 932 0.67 9.68 29.92
N LYS A 933 1.07 10.70 29.18
CA LYS A 933 2.26 10.66 28.34
C LYS A 933 3.52 10.87 29.18
N LEU A 934 4.47 9.95 29.11
CA LEU A 934 5.73 10.01 29.86
C LEU A 934 6.93 10.33 28.98
N SER A 935 6.86 9.99 27.69
CA SER A 935 7.91 10.29 26.71
C SER A 935 7.27 10.61 25.36
N GLY A 936 7.82 11.59 24.63
CA GLY A 936 7.40 11.94 23.26
C GLY A 936 8.04 11.11 22.15
N SER A 937 9.04 10.28 22.48
CA SER A 937 9.72 9.44 21.50
C SER A 937 9.08 8.06 21.44
N ASN A 938 9.08 7.45 20.26
CA ASN A 938 8.81 6.02 20.14
C ASN A 938 9.91 5.26 20.88
N VAL A 939 9.49 4.29 21.71
CA VAL A 939 10.41 3.51 22.53
C VAL A 939 10.21 2.03 22.30
N MET A 940 11.33 1.31 22.34
CA MET A 940 11.35 -0.12 22.60
C MET A 940 11.38 -0.33 24.10
N GLN A 941 10.74 -1.39 24.60
CA GLN A 941 10.59 -1.59 26.04
C GLN A 941 10.79 -3.04 26.47
N ALA A 942 11.36 -3.20 27.66
CA ALA A 942 11.37 -4.44 28.43
C ALA A 942 11.11 -4.10 29.91
N HIS A 943 10.67 -5.05 30.70
CA HIS A 943 10.22 -4.76 32.07
C HIS A 943 10.72 -5.77 33.10
N THR A 944 10.84 -5.29 34.33
CA THR A 944 10.95 -6.04 35.58
C THR A 944 9.65 -5.91 36.35
N ASP A 945 9.59 -6.51 37.54
CA ASP A 945 8.42 -6.40 38.41
C ASP A 945 8.19 -4.95 38.87
N ASP A 946 9.27 -4.18 39.06
CA ASP A 946 9.26 -2.82 39.60
C ASP A 946 9.58 -1.71 38.59
N ARG A 947 10.14 -2.04 37.41
CA ARG A 947 10.67 -1.06 36.44
C ARG A 947 10.34 -1.42 34.99
N ILE A 948 10.41 -0.41 34.12
CA ILE A 948 10.34 -0.55 32.66
C ILE A 948 11.54 0.16 32.05
N PHE A 949 12.36 -0.57 31.32
CA PHE A 949 13.51 -0.03 30.61
C PHE A 949 13.08 0.32 29.19
N LEU A 950 13.42 1.53 28.79
CA LEU A 950 13.05 2.13 27.51
C LEU A 950 14.32 2.40 26.71
N ARG A 951 14.25 2.15 25.40
CA ARG A 951 15.23 2.62 24.44
C ARG A 951 14.53 3.51 23.42
N ARG A 952 14.95 4.76 23.30
CA ARG A 952 14.37 5.71 22.33
C ARG A 952 14.82 5.35 20.91
N SER A 953 13.92 5.40 19.94
CA SER A 953 14.25 5.04 18.55
C SER A 953 15.03 6.14 17.82
N SER A 954 14.81 7.41 18.18
CA SER A 954 15.43 8.58 17.54
C SER A 954 16.76 8.99 18.17
N GLN A 955 17.07 8.49 19.36
CA GLN A 955 18.28 8.82 20.12
C GLN A 955 18.79 7.54 20.78
N PRO A 956 20.10 7.23 20.78
CA PRO A 956 20.66 6.05 21.44
C PRO A 956 20.66 6.19 22.98
N MET A 957 19.59 6.74 23.54
CA MET A 957 19.42 6.96 24.97
C MET A 957 18.50 5.90 25.56
N TRP A 958 18.97 5.36 26.67
CA TRP A 958 18.22 4.47 27.54
C TRP A 958 17.55 5.30 28.63
N ALA A 959 16.37 4.86 29.05
CA ALA A 959 15.69 5.40 30.21
C ALA A 959 15.05 4.27 31.01
N VAL A 960 14.75 4.54 32.27
CA VAL A 960 14.00 3.62 33.13
C VAL A 960 12.81 4.34 33.72
N VAL A 961 11.69 3.64 33.82
CA VAL A 961 10.49 4.09 34.50
C VAL A 961 10.28 3.21 35.72
N VAL A 962 10.21 3.82 36.90
CA VAL A 962 9.81 3.12 38.12
C VAL A 962 8.29 2.98 38.10
N LYS A 963 7.78 1.73 38.03
CA LYS A 963 6.36 1.46 37.80
C LYS A 963 5.45 2.09 38.86
N ALA A 964 5.86 2.01 40.13
CA ALA A 964 5.09 2.52 41.26
C ALA A 964 4.86 4.04 41.22
N THR A 965 5.84 4.81 40.76
CA THR A 965 5.76 6.28 40.73
C THR A 965 5.44 6.81 39.34
N GLY A 966 5.77 6.06 38.29
CA GLY A 966 5.80 6.55 36.91
C GLY A 966 6.99 7.47 36.61
N GLN A 967 7.94 7.60 37.54
CA GLN A 967 9.10 8.46 37.36
C GLN A 967 10.01 7.90 36.26
N LEU A 968 10.18 8.69 35.19
CA LEU A 968 11.13 8.45 34.11
C LEU A 968 12.50 9.02 34.49
N THR A 969 13.56 8.22 34.36
CA THR A 969 14.95 8.64 34.60
C THR A 969 15.81 8.20 33.44
N ASP A 970 16.52 9.14 32.83
CA ASP A 970 17.45 8.83 31.75
C ASP A 970 18.68 8.10 32.32
N LEU A 971 19.11 7.05 31.63
CA LEU A 971 20.23 6.20 32.04
C LEU A 971 21.49 6.61 31.27
N GLU A 972 22.05 7.77 31.60
CA GLU A 972 23.17 8.38 30.87
C GLU A 972 24.39 7.46 30.72
N HIS A 973 24.65 6.60 31.71
CA HIS A 973 25.78 5.65 31.67
C HIS A 973 25.68 4.59 30.57
N TYR A 974 24.49 4.37 29.99
CA TYR A 974 24.29 3.43 28.89
C TYR A 974 24.51 4.07 27.50
N TYR A 975 24.80 5.37 27.43
CA TYR A 975 24.93 6.13 26.18
C TYR A 975 26.03 5.60 25.24
N GLN A 976 27.14 5.11 25.81
CA GLN A 976 28.27 4.61 25.01
C GLN A 976 28.02 3.21 24.44
N ALA A 977 27.04 2.49 24.98
CA ALA A 977 26.70 1.14 24.56
C ALA A 977 25.57 1.19 23.52
N ASP A 978 25.92 1.51 22.27
CA ASP A 978 25.00 1.28 21.15
C ASP A 978 25.07 -0.20 20.74
N PRO A 979 24.02 -1.01 20.96
CA PRO A 979 23.98 -2.38 20.46
C PRO A 979 23.85 -2.45 18.91
N GLY A 980 23.89 -1.33 18.21
CA GLY A 980 24.06 -1.21 16.76
C GLY A 980 22.77 -0.84 16.01
N PRO A 981 22.87 -0.33 14.77
CA PRO A 981 21.79 0.34 14.04
C PRO A 981 20.72 -0.57 13.40
N SER A 982 20.79 -1.90 13.54
CA SER A 982 19.89 -2.86 12.86
C SER A 982 18.51 -3.04 13.56
N LEU A 983 17.96 -1.97 14.13
CA LEU A 983 16.98 -1.98 15.23
C LEU A 983 15.52 -2.16 14.88
N ALA A 984 15.16 -2.36 13.62
CA ALA A 984 13.75 -2.59 13.29
C ALA A 984 13.14 -3.81 14.02
N TYR A 985 13.98 -4.72 14.56
CA TYR A 985 13.54 -5.97 15.19
C TYR A 985 14.30 -6.42 16.45
N HIS A 986 15.29 -5.65 16.96
CA HIS A 986 16.15 -6.11 18.06
C HIS A 986 15.41 -6.15 19.40
N ARG A 987 15.24 -7.36 19.95
CA ARG A 987 14.65 -7.56 21.28
C ARG A 987 15.74 -7.37 22.33
N PHE A 988 15.40 -6.73 23.45
CA PHE A 988 16.21 -6.78 24.66
C PHE A 988 15.33 -7.27 25.81
N VAL A 989 15.98 -7.87 26.79
CA VAL A 989 15.35 -8.25 28.06
C VAL A 989 16.14 -7.64 29.20
N VAL A 990 15.53 -7.62 30.37
CA VAL A 990 16.16 -7.07 31.57
C VAL A 990 16.19 -8.15 32.63
N ASP A 991 17.34 -8.34 33.26
CA ASP A 991 17.51 -9.17 34.46
C ASP A 991 18.03 -8.29 35.60
N GLY A 992 17.14 -7.99 36.54
CA GLY A 992 17.38 -6.97 37.56
C GLY A 992 17.64 -5.59 36.96
N ASP A 993 18.89 -5.14 37.06
CA ASP A 993 19.38 -3.86 36.57
C ASP A 993 20.23 -3.98 35.29
N ARG A 994 20.31 -5.18 34.70
CA ARG A 994 21.11 -5.49 33.51
C ARG A 994 20.26 -5.57 32.27
N ILE A 995 20.78 -5.02 31.17
CA ILE A 995 20.13 -5.04 29.87
C ILE A 995 20.84 -6.06 29.00
N ILE A 996 20.11 -7.06 28.52
CA ILE A 996 20.65 -8.10 27.65
C ILE A 996 20.02 -7.92 26.27
N GLY A 997 20.86 -7.71 25.26
CA GLY A 997 20.45 -7.60 23.87
C GLY A 997 20.48 -8.95 23.14
N ASP A 998 19.72 -9.06 22.07
CA ASP A 998 19.69 -10.26 21.24
C ASP A 998 21.03 -10.59 20.57
N THR A 999 21.96 -9.66 20.46
CA THR A 999 23.33 -9.93 19.97
C THR A 999 24.26 -10.58 21.02
N GLY A 1000 23.73 -10.93 22.19
CA GLY A 1000 24.52 -11.41 23.33
C GLY A 1000 25.32 -10.31 24.04
N SER A 1001 24.97 -9.05 23.79
CA SER A 1001 25.47 -7.94 24.61
C SER A 1001 24.76 -7.93 25.96
N LEU A 1002 25.53 -7.71 27.03
CA LEU A 1002 25.05 -7.48 28.38
C LEU A 1002 25.62 -6.16 28.87
N LEU A 1003 24.73 -5.28 29.32
CA LEU A 1003 25.04 -3.96 29.83
C LEU A 1003 24.67 -3.88 31.30
N THR A 1004 25.60 -3.40 32.12
CA THR A 1004 25.39 -3.16 33.55
C THR A 1004 25.15 -1.67 33.83
N PRO A 1005 24.59 -1.31 35.01
CA PRO A 1005 24.32 0.09 35.35
C PRO A 1005 25.54 1.01 35.41
N ASP A 1006 26.73 0.45 35.64
CA ASP A 1006 28.00 1.19 35.63
C ASP A 1006 28.56 1.40 34.21
N GLY A 1007 27.78 1.09 33.17
CA GLY A 1007 28.15 1.28 31.76
C GLY A 1007 29.07 0.20 31.21
N LYS A 1008 29.42 -0.84 31.97
CA LYS A 1008 30.24 -1.93 31.43
C LYS A 1008 29.41 -2.77 30.45
N GLN A 1009 30.04 -3.07 29.32
CA GLN A 1009 29.49 -3.96 28.31
C GLN A 1009 30.31 -5.26 28.26
N SER A 1010 29.64 -6.39 28.39
CA SER A 1010 30.22 -7.71 28.12
C SER A 1010 29.48 -8.32 26.94
N LYS A 1011 30.19 -8.78 25.92
CA LYS A 1011 29.59 -9.40 24.74
C LYS A 1011 29.93 -10.89 24.74
N LEU A 1012 28.93 -11.73 24.57
CA LEU A 1012 29.16 -13.14 24.29
C LEU A 1012 29.79 -13.28 22.89
N PRO A 1013 30.79 -14.15 22.72
CA PRO A 1013 31.31 -14.50 21.39
C PRO A 1013 30.29 -15.39 20.67
N LEU A 1014 29.12 -14.84 20.36
CA LEU A 1014 28.09 -15.52 19.60
C LEU A 1014 28.29 -15.25 18.12
N ASP A 1015 28.28 -16.33 17.34
CA ASP A 1015 28.22 -16.23 15.88
C ASP A 1015 26.83 -15.74 15.38
N LYS A 1016 25.82 -15.70 16.27
CA LYS A 1016 24.42 -15.40 15.94
C LYS A 1016 23.67 -14.71 17.07
N ASN A 1017 22.64 -13.95 16.69
CA ASN A 1017 21.71 -13.36 17.65
C ASN A 1017 20.77 -14.42 18.28
N PHE A 1018 20.45 -14.23 19.55
CA PHE A 1018 19.38 -14.90 20.29
C PHE A 1018 18.03 -14.69 19.60
N ARG A 1019 17.45 -15.76 19.03
CA ARG A 1019 16.17 -15.67 18.29
C ARG A 1019 14.96 -15.55 19.21
N HIS A 1020 15.06 -16.12 20.41
CA HIS A 1020 13.95 -16.28 21.36
C HIS A 1020 14.27 -15.59 22.70
N LEU A 1021 14.93 -14.44 22.66
CA LEU A 1021 15.30 -13.69 23.86
C LEU A 1021 14.06 -13.23 24.64
N LEU A 1022 13.79 -13.86 25.77
CA LEU A 1022 12.58 -13.68 26.60
C LEU A 1022 12.93 -13.75 28.08
N ARG A 1023 12.28 -12.92 28.90
CA ARG A 1023 12.47 -12.92 30.35
C ARG A 1023 11.60 -13.98 31.01
N ALA A 1024 12.22 -14.88 31.76
CA ALA A 1024 11.57 -15.84 32.67
C ALA A 1024 11.70 -15.38 34.13
N SER A 1025 10.80 -15.80 35.01
CA SER A 1025 10.89 -15.53 36.45
C SER A 1025 12.22 -16.02 37.05
N GLN A 1026 12.74 -17.16 36.56
CA GLN A 1026 13.98 -17.78 37.02
C GLN A 1026 15.21 -17.47 36.16
N GLY A 1027 15.13 -16.54 35.19
CA GLY A 1027 16.24 -16.25 34.27
C GLY A 1027 15.79 -15.69 32.92
N ILE A 1028 16.54 -15.98 31.87
CA ILE A 1028 16.29 -15.49 30.50
C ILE A 1028 16.34 -16.67 29.55
N ILE A 1029 15.28 -16.89 28.78
CA ILE A 1029 15.34 -17.79 27.64
C ILE A 1029 16.10 -17.07 26.52
N ALA A 1030 17.15 -17.70 26.00
CA ALA A 1030 18.04 -17.11 25.01
C ALA A 1030 17.75 -17.64 23.59
N ASP A 1031 17.65 -18.95 23.43
CA ASP A 1031 17.43 -19.57 22.12
C ASP A 1031 16.73 -20.93 22.24
N TYR A 1032 16.17 -21.39 21.12
CA TYR A 1032 15.72 -22.76 20.92
C TYR A 1032 16.65 -23.47 19.94
N ASP A 1033 17.29 -24.55 20.39
CA ASP A 1033 18.06 -25.43 19.55
C ASP A 1033 17.18 -26.53 18.97
N GLU A 1034 16.84 -26.39 17.70
CA GLU A 1034 16.00 -27.34 16.99
C GLU A 1034 16.68 -28.70 16.73
N ARG A 1035 18.01 -28.79 16.80
CA ARG A 1035 18.74 -30.07 16.64
C ARG A 1035 18.73 -30.86 17.94
N GLU A 1036 19.09 -30.20 19.03
CA GLU A 1036 19.09 -30.83 20.36
C GLU A 1036 17.69 -30.94 20.96
N LYS A 1037 16.70 -30.25 20.38
CA LYS A 1037 15.37 -30.05 20.97
C LYS A 1037 15.47 -29.46 22.37
N VAL A 1038 16.36 -28.48 22.55
CA VAL A 1038 16.67 -27.86 23.84
C VAL A 1038 16.30 -26.38 23.80
N ILE A 1039 15.64 -25.89 24.83
CA ILE A 1039 15.53 -24.46 25.10
C ILE A 1039 16.66 -24.06 26.04
N TRP A 1040 17.46 -23.08 25.62
CA TRP A 1040 18.57 -22.57 26.41
C TRP A 1040 18.10 -21.44 27.30
N MET A 1041 18.26 -21.64 28.61
CA MET A 1041 17.96 -20.63 29.61
C MET A 1041 19.25 -20.17 30.30
N LEU A 1042 19.40 -18.86 30.44
CA LEU A 1042 20.45 -18.17 31.17
C LEU A 1042 19.91 -17.82 32.55
N GLN A 1043 20.51 -18.35 33.61
CA GLN A 1043 20.13 -18.02 34.98
C GLN A 1043 21.30 -17.33 35.66
N ARG A 1044 21.03 -16.29 36.44
CA ARG A 1044 22.05 -15.71 37.31
C ARG A 1044 22.38 -16.72 38.43
N ARG A 1045 23.67 -16.88 38.76
CA ARG A 1045 24.17 -17.83 39.76
C ARG A 1045 23.77 -17.46 41.19
#